data_AF-A0A813CEL5-F1
#
_entry.id   AF-A0A813CEL5-F1
#
_cell.length_a   1.000
_cell.length_b   1.000
_cell.length_c   1.000
_cell.angle_alpha   90.00
_cell.angle_beta   90.00
_cell.angle_gamma   90.00
#
_symmetry.space_group_name_H-M   'P 1'
#
loop_
_entity.id
_entity.type
_entity.pdbx_description
1 polymer ?
#
loop_
_entity_poly.entity_id
_entity_poly.type
_entity_poly.pdbx_seq_one_letter_code
_entity_poly.pdbx_strand_id
1 'polypeptide(L)'
;MDKSGASLESWLRSWLDGPAEVQDSVHAPPSATRCGWREFHAQHERHRRGALPTALPGSAFATALGDLALTDASGFSLLHHAAVAAAPAALAALLSARRDDYARQPQLVNAVNQHGDTPLSLAVDNQSLALLLELRADPAMRPGCCPGALLAAAARCMDDEFLLSQLESGNLHERNEFGATALHHAARCSHQQSLTLLQHGAASDVRDADGRTPLHFARNANVVRGLLLARSDLNARDVDASTPLHLASTRRGGAPVVAALLAARADPEARDSAGLTAADRTKQKDVLDLLAHAGPSPACAVETKDVLCRGSVVGKWILDPKDGREAPGSSILVPSAWTRASRKTGTEETVAPAESFEEYEIASFQYFEAMTAPEDVLKQSGCQIFVVDGGKYSPMAVIPDRRALYDFDWQGVKPPGHHLKDLVIYETHVRGFTRNPDSKLQDWDATAGTFLGFIQKIPHLLKLGINAVELLPVYEFDETACPRKNPHNGEQLCHFWGYSTVNFYVPMQRFSSRDRIGAAIVGFKTMVRELHRVGIEVILDVVFNHTAEGAWGEHHWHSWAAIAKERYYILNRGHDTNYTGCGNTVSANDPMTCDWIVDCLCYWVEEMHVDGFRFDLASALTRGGDGKVSMDPLLMRKMAQEPKLSRAKFIAEAWDCSWPDGYLVGKFPSGGPPRWAEWNGIFRDTIRCFIKGDAGKTGDFATRICGSSDLFKHNGRKPFHSINFITAHDGFTLKDLVSYNGKHNTCNGENSGDDHNNSWNCGAEGDTGEGHVKHLRQKQMRNFMVALFMSAGTPMILYGDEYGRSQKGCNNGWCQDARCWFSWSDAAKEDSKLNRFVRLLINLRKQYSGIFNRTEFLTNKDIWWRVHWDDPYNYICYVLHDHHATGKGYAGLLVAFNAGHEVRSCDLPADKPWYRIIDTNLAPPNDICENEASMVKISSRDYVMQPYSCIVLKTYSDKASIKQYADAEYGADQDLNAHMKAVITRRMSMEFTSTVEGPSLEEVGRKQSDEAMGRVASMVRMRSLMSGQALLGFSV
;
A
#
# COMPACT_ATOMS: atom_id res chain seq x y z
N MET A 1 1.34 59.32 -17.27
CA MET A 1 0.44 59.97 -18.26
C MET A 1 -0.06 58.90 -19.21
N ASP A 2 -1.37 58.82 -19.50
CA ASP A 2 -1.90 59.11 -20.84
C ASP A 2 -3.47 59.16 -20.85
N LYS A 3 -4.05 59.82 -21.88
CA LYS A 3 -5.42 59.72 -22.45
C LYS A 3 -6.66 60.37 -21.81
N SER A 4 -6.54 61.36 -20.92
CA SER A 4 -7.70 62.28 -20.68
C SER A 4 -7.37 63.75 -20.46
N GLY A 5 -6.10 64.14 -20.29
CA GLY A 5 -5.70 65.56 -20.21
C GLY A 5 -6.19 66.32 -18.97
N ALA A 6 -6.88 65.69 -18.03
CA ALA A 6 -7.25 66.30 -16.76
C ALA A 6 -6.01 66.42 -15.87
N SER A 7 -5.57 67.65 -15.59
CA SER A 7 -4.59 67.90 -14.54
C SER A 7 -5.21 67.57 -13.15
N LEU A 8 -4.36 67.34 -12.15
CA LEU A 8 -4.78 67.18 -10.75
C LEU A 8 -5.71 68.34 -10.30
N GLU A 9 -5.45 69.55 -10.80
CA GLU A 9 -6.24 70.75 -10.56
C GLU A 9 -7.66 70.67 -11.16
N SER A 10 -7.83 70.05 -12.33
CA SER A 10 -9.15 69.86 -12.97
C SER A 10 -10.05 68.94 -12.14
N TRP A 11 -9.49 67.85 -11.60
CA TRP A 11 -10.24 66.91 -10.76
C TRP A 11 -10.57 67.53 -9.39
N LEU A 12 -9.64 68.29 -8.79
CA LEU A 12 -9.87 69.02 -7.54
C LEU A 12 -10.97 70.09 -7.65
N ARG A 13 -11.09 70.78 -8.79
CA ARG A 13 -12.21 71.71 -9.06
C ARG A 13 -13.54 70.97 -9.18
N SER A 14 -13.58 69.84 -9.90
CA SER A 14 -14.78 68.99 -10.00
C SER A 14 -15.31 68.48 -8.65
N TRP A 15 -14.46 68.39 -7.63
CA TRP A 15 -14.85 67.94 -6.29
C TRP A 15 -15.42 69.06 -5.40
N LEU A 16 -15.10 70.33 -5.72
CA LEU A 16 -15.64 71.50 -5.03
C LEU A 16 -17.09 71.83 -5.43
N ASP A 17 -17.52 71.47 -6.65
CA ASP A 17 -18.81 71.91 -7.21
C ASP A 17 -20.00 70.93 -7.01
N GLY A 18 -19.75 69.64 -6.71
CA GLY A 18 -20.78 68.67 -6.27
C GLY A 18 -21.69 68.06 -7.37
N PRO A 19 -22.06 66.76 -7.33
CA PRO A 19 -22.99 66.14 -8.28
C PRO A 19 -24.48 66.28 -7.88
N ALA A 20 -25.36 66.41 -8.88
CA ALA A 20 -26.82 66.53 -8.72
C ALA A 20 -27.57 65.17 -8.65
N GLU A 21 -28.81 65.22 -8.16
CA GLU A 21 -29.69 64.07 -7.88
C GLU A 21 -30.09 63.21 -9.11
N VAL A 22 -30.31 61.90 -8.87
CA VAL A 22 -31.26 61.07 -9.64
C VAL A 22 -32.07 60.20 -8.66
N GLN A 23 -33.39 60.10 -8.91
CA GLN A 23 -34.40 59.73 -7.92
C GLN A 23 -34.91 58.27 -7.98
N ASP A 24 -35.63 57.91 -6.91
CA ASP A 24 -36.29 56.64 -6.55
C ASP A 24 -37.19 55.93 -7.58
N SER A 25 -37.37 54.61 -7.38
CA SER A 25 -38.69 53.98 -7.16
C SER A 25 -38.54 52.56 -6.56
N VAL A 26 -38.96 52.32 -5.29
CA VAL A 26 -40.27 51.71 -4.88
C VAL A 26 -40.30 50.18 -5.09
N HIS A 27 -40.67 49.31 -4.13
CA HIS A 27 -41.55 49.42 -2.95
C HIS A 27 -40.91 48.86 -1.62
N ALA A 28 -41.76 48.57 -0.62
CA ALA A 28 -41.51 48.09 0.76
C ALA A 28 -42.54 46.96 1.12
N PRO A 29 -42.88 46.54 2.40
CA PRO A 29 -42.44 46.90 3.76
C PRO A 29 -42.30 45.65 4.74
N PRO A 30 -42.64 45.63 6.08
CA PRO A 30 -41.61 45.53 7.14
C PRO A 30 -41.83 44.56 8.34
N SER A 31 -40.91 44.63 9.33
CA SER A 31 -40.82 44.01 10.69
C SER A 31 -39.69 42.96 10.79
N ALA A 32 -38.81 42.90 11.78
CA ALA A 32 -38.41 43.81 12.88
C ALA A 32 -36.89 43.54 13.17
N THR A 33 -36.14 44.17 14.08
CA THR A 33 -36.49 45.00 15.26
C THR A 33 -35.50 46.19 15.43
N ARG A 34 -34.81 46.29 16.58
CA ARG A 34 -33.88 47.31 17.13
C ARG A 34 -33.19 46.62 18.35
N CYS A 35 -32.05 47.00 18.91
CA CYS A 35 -31.28 48.26 18.97
C CYS A 35 -29.75 48.00 18.90
N GLY A 36 -28.92 49.05 18.91
CA GLY A 36 -27.45 48.96 18.82
C GLY A 36 -26.93 49.41 17.46
N TRP A 37 -26.94 48.49 16.49
CA TRP A 37 -26.50 48.73 15.09
C TRP A 37 -27.11 49.94 14.36
N ARG A 38 -28.25 50.47 14.85
CA ARG A 38 -28.85 51.68 14.27
C ARG A 38 -28.10 52.97 14.59
N GLU A 39 -27.37 53.07 15.71
CA GLU A 39 -26.57 54.27 15.98
C GLU A 39 -25.44 54.34 14.95
N PHE A 40 -24.63 53.28 14.85
CA PHE A 40 -23.54 53.13 13.89
C PHE A 40 -24.01 53.29 12.44
N HIS A 41 -25.05 52.54 12.02
CA HIS A 41 -25.52 52.59 10.63
C HIS A 41 -26.26 53.90 10.30
N ALA A 42 -26.92 54.57 11.25
CA ALA A 42 -27.52 55.88 11.02
C ALA A 42 -26.51 57.02 11.11
N GLN A 43 -25.41 56.88 11.85
CA GLN A 43 -24.29 57.82 11.83
C GLN A 43 -23.56 57.72 10.49
N HIS A 44 -23.27 56.51 10.03
CA HIS A 44 -22.71 56.23 8.70
C HIS A 44 -23.65 56.68 7.55
N GLU A 45 -24.97 56.43 7.64
CA GLU A 45 -25.92 56.93 6.64
C GLU A 45 -26.19 58.44 6.78
N ARG A 46 -26.01 59.07 7.96
CA ARG A 46 -26.03 60.54 8.10
C ARG A 46 -24.82 61.18 7.41
N HIS A 47 -23.65 60.57 7.46
CA HIS A 47 -22.49 61.03 6.69
C HIS A 47 -22.63 60.73 5.19
N ARG A 48 -23.36 59.67 4.80
CA ARG A 48 -23.61 59.32 3.39
C ARG A 48 -24.75 60.11 2.74
N ARG A 49 -25.75 60.56 3.51
CA ARG A 49 -26.94 61.30 3.00
C ARG A 49 -27.05 62.75 3.46
N GLY A 50 -26.30 63.16 4.49
CA GLY A 50 -26.10 64.57 4.79
C GLY A 50 -25.18 65.16 3.73
N ALA A 51 -25.45 66.39 3.30
CA ALA A 51 -24.52 67.14 2.46
C ALA A 51 -23.12 67.13 3.11
N LEU A 52 -22.06 67.03 2.30
CA LEU A 52 -20.67 67.05 2.79
C LEU A 52 -20.52 68.16 3.84
N PRO A 53 -19.88 67.89 5.00
CA PRO A 53 -19.51 68.97 5.90
C PRO A 53 -18.71 69.97 5.06
N THR A 54 -19.19 71.23 5.06
CA THR A 54 -18.83 72.26 4.09
C THR A 54 -17.35 72.22 3.74
N ALA A 55 -17.05 72.07 2.45
CA ALA A 55 -15.71 71.88 1.93
C ALA A 55 -14.68 72.73 2.67
N LEU A 56 -13.54 72.12 3.02
CA LEU A 56 -12.35 72.84 3.47
C LEU A 56 -12.18 74.07 2.56
N PRO A 57 -12.21 75.31 3.10
CA PRO A 57 -12.11 76.50 2.28
C PRO A 57 -10.93 76.37 1.33
N GLY A 58 -11.05 76.81 0.06
CA GLY A 58 -10.02 76.54 -0.95
C GLY A 58 -8.60 76.93 -0.55
N SER A 59 -8.46 77.93 0.34
CA SER A 59 -7.21 78.26 1.03
C SER A 59 -6.69 77.14 1.94
N ALA A 60 -7.52 76.58 2.82
CA ALA A 60 -7.16 75.47 3.72
C ALA A 60 -6.81 74.19 2.97
N PHE A 61 -7.48 73.88 1.84
CA PHE A 61 -7.13 72.70 1.03
C PHE A 61 -5.78 72.85 0.32
N ALA A 62 -5.50 74.05 -0.22
CA ALA A 62 -4.17 74.37 -0.76
C ALA A 62 -3.08 74.33 0.34
N THR A 63 -3.42 74.70 1.59
CA THR A 63 -2.51 74.57 2.75
C THR A 63 -2.34 73.12 3.23
N ALA A 64 -3.37 72.27 3.15
CA ALA A 64 -3.29 70.84 3.47
C ALA A 64 -2.44 70.04 2.46
N LEU A 65 -2.31 70.52 1.22
CA LEU A 65 -1.30 70.04 0.28
C LEU A 65 0.13 70.50 0.63
N GLY A 66 0.30 71.46 1.55
CA GLY A 66 1.58 71.75 2.19
C GLY A 66 1.84 70.84 3.39
N ASP A 67 0.88 70.77 4.32
CA ASP A 67 0.98 70.03 5.59
C ASP A 67 0.00 68.85 5.64
N LEU A 68 0.54 67.63 5.59
CA LEU A 68 -0.23 66.37 5.59
C LEU A 68 -0.82 66.01 6.97
N ALA A 69 -0.44 66.72 8.04
CA ALA A 69 -0.99 66.52 9.38
C ALA A 69 -2.29 67.31 9.63
N LEU A 70 -2.76 68.11 8.66
CA LEU A 70 -3.96 68.92 8.81
C LEU A 70 -5.22 68.04 8.93
N THR A 71 -6.03 68.29 9.96
CA THR A 71 -7.35 67.68 10.16
C THR A 71 -8.44 68.74 10.21
N ASP A 72 -9.68 68.34 9.90
CA ASP A 72 -10.84 69.18 10.19
C ASP A 72 -11.19 69.24 11.69
N ALA A 73 -12.26 69.97 12.02
CA ALA A 73 -12.72 70.16 13.40
C ALA A 73 -13.18 68.87 14.11
N SER A 74 -13.43 67.78 13.36
CA SER A 74 -13.80 66.45 13.88
C SER A 74 -12.60 65.48 13.89
N GLY A 75 -11.40 65.97 13.55
CA GLY A 75 -10.17 65.17 13.50
C GLY A 75 -10.01 64.33 12.23
N PHE A 76 -10.82 64.53 11.19
CA PHE A 76 -10.65 63.79 9.94
C PHE A 76 -9.46 64.38 9.15
N SER A 77 -8.48 63.53 8.86
CA SER A 77 -7.40 63.86 7.91
C SER A 77 -7.85 63.67 6.46
N LEU A 78 -7.03 64.14 5.52
CA LEU A 78 -7.30 64.02 4.08
C LEU A 78 -7.53 62.56 3.62
N LEU A 79 -6.84 61.60 4.25
CA LEU A 79 -7.03 60.17 3.99
C LEU A 79 -8.38 59.63 4.51
N HIS A 80 -8.88 60.14 5.65
CA HIS A 80 -10.20 59.76 6.15
C HIS A 80 -11.30 60.21 5.18
N HIS A 81 -11.23 61.45 4.71
CA HIS A 81 -12.19 62.00 3.74
C HIS A 81 -12.17 61.24 2.41
N ALA A 82 -10.99 60.88 1.90
CA ALA A 82 -10.87 60.08 0.67
C ALA A 82 -11.40 58.65 0.83
N ALA A 83 -11.24 58.03 2.01
CA ALA A 83 -11.74 56.71 2.34
C ALA A 83 -13.28 56.66 2.46
N VAL A 84 -13.87 57.62 3.19
CA VAL A 84 -15.34 57.74 3.37
C VAL A 84 -16.03 58.03 2.04
N ALA A 85 -15.43 58.86 1.19
CA ALA A 85 -15.99 59.26 -0.09
C ALA A 85 -15.98 58.15 -1.17
N ALA A 86 -15.46 56.96 -0.88
CA ALA A 86 -15.26 55.86 -1.83
C ALA A 86 -14.51 56.34 -3.10
N ALA A 87 -13.44 57.11 -2.90
CA ALA A 87 -12.75 57.85 -3.96
C ALA A 87 -11.34 57.29 -4.22
N PRO A 88 -11.19 56.08 -4.79
CA PRO A 88 -9.89 55.46 -5.01
C PRO A 88 -9.01 56.27 -5.97
N ALA A 89 -9.59 57.02 -6.90
CA ALA A 89 -8.85 57.97 -7.74
C ALA A 89 -8.19 59.12 -6.92
N ALA A 90 -8.81 59.56 -5.82
CA ALA A 90 -8.25 60.55 -4.90
C ALA A 90 -7.08 59.96 -4.11
N LEU A 91 -7.26 58.76 -3.56
CA LEU A 91 -6.21 58.01 -2.86
C LEU A 91 -5.02 57.71 -3.77
N ALA A 92 -5.25 57.26 -5.00
CA ALA A 92 -4.22 57.01 -6.00
C ALA A 92 -3.49 58.30 -6.42
N ALA A 93 -4.20 59.43 -6.53
CA ALA A 93 -3.57 60.73 -6.80
C ALA A 93 -2.71 61.22 -5.62
N LEU A 94 -3.17 61.07 -4.38
CA LEU A 94 -2.41 61.41 -3.17
C LEU A 94 -1.18 60.51 -3.01
N LEU A 95 -1.32 59.21 -3.26
CA LEU A 95 -0.21 58.27 -3.40
C LEU A 95 0.78 58.77 -4.46
N SER A 96 0.35 59.01 -5.69
CA SER A 96 1.23 59.43 -6.78
C SER A 96 1.93 60.78 -6.52
N ALA A 97 1.36 61.66 -5.70
CA ALA A 97 1.92 62.96 -5.40
C ALA A 97 2.82 62.98 -4.15
N ARG A 98 2.53 62.18 -3.12
CA ARG A 98 3.13 62.30 -1.77
C ARG A 98 3.49 60.96 -1.10
N ARG A 99 3.65 59.88 -1.88
CA ARG A 99 4.00 58.52 -1.39
C ARG A 99 5.10 58.52 -0.34
N ASP A 100 6.21 59.18 -0.63
CA ASP A 100 7.41 59.17 0.21
C ASP A 100 7.25 59.96 1.52
N ASP A 101 6.29 60.89 1.59
CA ASP A 101 6.02 61.65 2.81
C ASP A 101 5.14 60.84 3.76
N TYR A 102 4.10 60.17 3.24
CA TYR A 102 3.30 59.23 4.03
C TYR A 102 4.13 58.00 4.47
N ALA A 103 5.02 57.49 3.61
CA ALA A 103 5.93 56.41 3.96
C ALA A 103 6.94 56.78 5.07
N ARG A 104 7.30 58.08 5.18
CA ARG A 104 8.11 58.63 6.28
C ARG A 104 7.30 59.01 7.51
N GLN A 105 5.97 59.03 7.43
CA GLN A 105 5.06 59.43 8.50
C GLN A 105 3.89 58.43 8.65
N PRO A 106 4.16 57.16 9.01
CA PRO A 106 3.14 56.11 9.13
C PRO A 106 2.05 56.44 10.16
N GLN A 107 2.32 57.32 11.12
CA GLN A 107 1.33 57.84 12.07
C GLN A 107 0.20 58.66 11.41
N LEU A 108 0.40 59.21 10.21
CA LEU A 108 -0.64 59.93 9.46
C LEU A 108 -1.56 59.01 8.67
N VAL A 109 -1.02 57.89 8.18
CA VAL A 109 -1.77 56.82 7.51
C VAL A 109 -2.71 56.13 8.50
N ASN A 110 -2.24 55.99 9.75
CA ASN A 110 -2.94 55.35 10.87
C ASN A 110 -3.47 56.35 11.91
N ALA A 111 -3.64 57.60 11.52
CA ALA A 111 -4.24 58.61 12.38
C ALA A 111 -5.68 58.19 12.75
N VAL A 112 -6.10 58.51 13.97
CA VAL A 112 -7.48 58.31 14.42
C VAL A 112 -8.21 59.64 14.53
N ASN A 113 -9.45 59.71 14.03
CA ASN A 113 -10.31 60.88 14.20
C ASN A 113 -10.82 61.00 15.66
N GLN A 114 -11.62 62.02 15.97
CA GLN A 114 -12.17 62.20 17.33
C GLN A 114 -13.21 61.13 17.74
N HIS A 115 -13.65 60.28 16.80
CA HIS A 115 -14.51 59.12 17.06
C HIS A 115 -13.71 57.82 17.22
N GLY A 116 -12.39 57.88 17.01
CA GLY A 116 -11.46 56.76 17.11
C GLY A 116 -11.22 56.01 15.80
N ASP A 117 -11.93 56.33 14.72
CA ASP A 117 -11.81 55.63 13.43
C ASP A 117 -10.50 55.97 12.71
N THR A 118 -9.93 55.01 11.99
CA THR A 118 -8.81 55.19 11.06
C THR A 118 -9.30 55.34 9.61
N PRO A 119 -8.48 55.83 8.66
CA PRO A 119 -8.85 55.83 7.23
C PRO A 119 -9.19 54.43 6.73
N LEU A 120 -8.46 53.41 7.18
CA LEU A 120 -8.67 52.02 6.79
C LEU A 120 -10.02 51.48 7.30
N SER A 121 -10.44 51.83 8.53
CA SER A 121 -11.74 51.40 9.06
C SER A 121 -12.94 52.12 8.40
N LEU A 122 -12.71 53.26 7.75
CA LEU A 122 -13.72 54.06 7.05
C LEU A 122 -13.78 53.80 5.54
N ALA A 123 -12.85 53.03 4.97
CA ALA A 123 -12.84 52.72 3.55
C ALA A 123 -13.97 51.75 3.20
N VAL A 124 -14.91 52.20 2.36
CA VAL A 124 -16.13 51.45 2.01
C VAL A 124 -16.04 50.68 0.68
N ASP A 125 -14.91 50.77 -0.02
CA ASP A 125 -14.65 50.07 -1.28
C ASP A 125 -13.26 49.41 -1.34
N ASN A 126 -13.16 48.33 -2.11
CA ASN A 126 -11.95 47.49 -2.18
C ASN A 126 -10.73 48.22 -2.76
N GLN A 127 -10.91 49.21 -3.65
CA GLN A 127 -9.78 49.94 -4.25
C GLN A 127 -9.20 50.93 -3.24
N SER A 128 -10.05 51.65 -2.50
CA SER A 128 -9.61 52.53 -1.41
C SER A 128 -8.91 51.75 -0.29
N LEU A 129 -9.42 50.56 0.08
CA LEU A 129 -8.76 49.65 1.02
C LEU A 129 -7.37 49.22 0.54
N ALA A 130 -7.24 48.75 -0.70
CA ALA A 130 -5.97 48.30 -1.26
C ALA A 130 -4.92 49.43 -1.30
N LEU A 131 -5.32 50.64 -1.68
CA LEU A 131 -4.44 51.82 -1.73
C LEU A 131 -3.99 52.27 -0.33
N LEU A 132 -4.84 52.15 0.69
CA LEU A 132 -4.47 52.42 2.08
C LEU A 132 -3.51 51.36 2.65
N LEU A 133 -3.70 50.08 2.31
CA LEU A 133 -2.75 49.02 2.66
C LEU A 133 -1.40 49.20 1.95
N GLU A 134 -1.38 49.71 0.71
CA GLU A 134 -0.14 50.06 -0.01
C GLU A 134 0.63 51.21 0.69
N LEU A 135 -0.06 52.11 1.39
CA LEU A 135 0.51 53.12 2.29
C LEU A 135 0.99 52.56 3.64
N ARG A 136 0.89 51.25 3.88
CA ARG A 136 1.12 50.58 5.18
C ARG A 136 0.17 51.08 6.27
N ALA A 137 -1.11 51.24 5.95
CA ALA A 137 -2.14 51.27 6.97
C ALA A 137 -2.08 49.97 7.79
N ASP A 138 -2.09 50.10 9.12
CA ASP A 138 -1.96 49.00 10.06
C ASP A 138 -3.36 48.42 10.37
N PRO A 139 -3.68 47.20 9.91
CA PRO A 139 -4.96 46.56 10.21
C PRO A 139 -5.10 46.16 11.68
N ALA A 140 -4.02 46.21 12.49
CA ALA A 140 -4.06 45.93 13.92
C ALA A 140 -4.40 47.17 14.78
N MET A 141 -4.42 48.39 14.22
CA MET A 141 -4.85 49.61 14.91
C MET A 141 -6.38 49.62 15.09
N ARG A 142 -6.86 49.64 16.34
CA ARG A 142 -8.27 49.44 16.70
C ARG A 142 -8.97 50.71 17.19
N PRO A 143 -9.96 51.23 16.45
CA PRO A 143 -11.04 52.05 17.01
C PRO A 143 -11.82 51.24 18.06
N GLY A 144 -12.28 51.91 19.12
CA GLY A 144 -13.17 51.27 20.11
C GLY A 144 -14.53 50.89 19.50
N CYS A 145 -15.11 49.79 19.97
CA CYS A 145 -16.47 49.30 19.66
C CYS A 145 -16.70 48.61 18.29
N CYS A 146 -15.75 48.63 17.34
CA CYS A 146 -15.91 47.92 16.06
C CYS A 146 -15.54 46.43 16.17
N PRO A 147 -16.33 45.50 15.58
CA PRO A 147 -15.93 44.09 15.43
C PRO A 147 -14.63 43.95 14.63
N GLY A 148 -13.78 43.00 14.99
CA GLY A 148 -12.53 42.71 14.31
C GLY A 148 -12.72 42.43 12.81
N ALA A 149 -11.70 42.77 12.01
CA ALA A 149 -11.80 42.83 10.56
C ALA A 149 -12.36 41.55 9.90
N LEU A 150 -11.99 40.36 10.40
CA LEU A 150 -12.52 39.08 9.95
C LEU A 150 -14.04 38.93 10.22
N LEU A 151 -14.50 39.33 11.40
CA LEU A 151 -15.92 39.29 11.78
C LEU A 151 -16.73 40.35 11.02
N ALA A 152 -16.14 41.52 10.78
CA ALA A 152 -16.70 42.58 9.95
C ALA A 152 -16.82 42.17 8.46
N ALA A 153 -15.81 41.49 7.91
CA ALA A 153 -15.80 40.97 6.54
C ALA A 153 -16.86 39.89 6.34
N ALA A 154 -16.93 38.91 7.25
CA ALA A 154 -17.95 37.86 7.22
C ALA A 154 -19.37 38.43 7.39
N ALA A 155 -19.57 39.41 8.29
CA ALA A 155 -20.88 40.05 8.50
C ALA A 155 -21.37 40.86 7.29
N ARG A 156 -20.45 41.45 6.53
CA ARG A 156 -20.72 42.21 5.29
C ARG A 156 -20.76 41.35 4.02
N CYS A 157 -20.50 40.04 4.13
CA CYS A 157 -20.35 39.13 2.99
C CYS A 157 -19.31 39.65 1.95
N MET A 158 -18.14 40.14 2.41
CA MET A 158 -17.04 40.62 1.54
C MET A 158 -16.45 39.48 0.68
N ASP A 159 -15.54 39.77 -0.25
CA ASP A 159 -14.94 38.73 -1.10
C ASP A 159 -14.04 37.74 -0.33
N ASP A 160 -13.86 36.55 -0.92
CA ASP A 160 -13.19 35.42 -0.29
C ASP A 160 -11.67 35.63 -0.16
N GLU A 161 -11.05 36.40 -1.06
CA GLU A 161 -9.62 36.73 -1.05
C GLU A 161 -9.29 37.71 0.08
N PHE A 162 -10.14 38.73 0.28
CA PHE A 162 -10.06 39.60 1.45
C PHE A 162 -10.31 38.82 2.75
N LEU A 163 -11.32 37.92 2.81
CA LEU A 163 -11.56 37.10 3.99
C LEU A 163 -10.33 36.22 4.34
N LEU A 164 -9.66 35.66 3.33
CA LEU A 164 -8.38 34.93 3.49
C LEU A 164 -7.27 35.83 4.04
N SER A 165 -7.11 37.06 3.53
CA SER A 165 -6.11 38.02 4.06
C SER A 165 -6.31 38.34 5.55
N GLN A 166 -7.56 38.31 6.02
CA GLN A 166 -7.89 38.57 7.43
C GLN A 166 -7.79 37.33 8.32
N LEU A 167 -7.57 36.13 7.75
CA LEU A 167 -7.37 34.89 8.54
C LEU A 167 -5.95 34.76 9.09
N GLU A 168 -4.95 35.40 8.47
CA GLU A 168 -3.56 35.38 8.96
C GLU A 168 -3.35 36.24 10.23
N SER A 169 -4.26 37.18 10.52
CA SER A 169 -4.13 38.14 11.63
C SER A 169 -5.40 38.29 12.51
N GLY A 170 -6.55 37.78 12.07
CA GLY A 170 -7.83 37.92 12.75
C GLY A 170 -8.15 36.82 13.78
N ASN A 171 -8.96 37.15 14.78
CA ASN A 171 -9.44 36.17 15.76
C ASN A 171 -10.65 35.39 15.22
N LEU A 172 -10.43 34.14 14.81
CA LEU A 172 -11.44 33.24 14.25
C LEU A 172 -12.61 32.93 15.21
N HIS A 173 -12.41 33.10 16.52
CA HIS A 173 -13.38 32.81 17.56
C HIS A 173 -14.01 34.07 18.17
N GLU A 174 -13.76 35.25 17.58
CA GLU A 174 -14.38 36.51 18.01
C GLU A 174 -15.90 36.44 17.92
N ARG A 175 -16.58 37.05 18.91
CA ARG A 175 -18.03 37.14 19.01
C ARG A 175 -18.45 38.61 19.04
N ASN A 176 -19.51 38.95 18.32
CA ASN A 176 -20.12 40.27 18.42
C ASN A 176 -20.98 40.42 19.69
N GLU A 177 -21.62 41.58 19.85
CA GLU A 177 -22.55 41.89 20.95
C GLU A 177 -23.73 40.89 21.11
N PHE A 178 -24.02 40.10 20.08
CA PHE A 178 -25.05 39.05 20.08
C PHE A 178 -24.47 37.63 20.26
N GLY A 179 -23.19 37.49 20.59
CA GLY A 179 -22.52 36.19 20.76
C GLY A 179 -22.16 35.46 19.45
N ALA A 180 -22.49 36.02 18.29
CA ALA A 180 -22.32 35.39 16.98
C ALA A 180 -20.89 35.58 16.42
N THR A 181 -20.35 34.51 15.84
CA THR A 181 -19.00 34.44 15.25
C THR A 181 -18.99 34.67 13.73
N ALA A 182 -17.81 34.79 13.12
CA ALA A 182 -17.66 34.92 11.67
C ALA A 182 -18.37 33.79 10.91
N LEU A 183 -18.34 32.56 11.45
CA LEU A 183 -19.00 31.40 10.86
C LEU A 183 -20.54 31.49 10.87
N HIS A 184 -21.16 32.16 11.86
CA HIS A 184 -22.61 32.42 11.85
C HIS A 184 -23.02 33.30 10.67
N HIS A 185 -22.23 34.33 10.39
CA HIS A 185 -22.48 35.24 9.27
C HIS A 185 -22.18 34.57 7.93
N ALA A 186 -21.05 33.84 7.84
CA ALA A 186 -20.69 33.09 6.64
C ALA A 186 -21.75 32.02 6.28
N ALA A 187 -22.28 31.27 7.26
CA ALA A 187 -23.33 30.27 7.03
C ALA A 187 -24.62 30.87 6.41
N ARG A 188 -24.84 32.16 6.64
CA ARG A 188 -25.93 32.96 6.05
C ARG A 188 -25.56 33.58 4.70
N CYS A 189 -24.30 33.97 4.50
CA CYS A 189 -23.77 34.69 3.33
C CYS A 189 -23.26 33.77 2.21
N SER A 190 -22.21 32.99 2.48
CA SER A 190 -21.38 32.32 1.47
C SER A 190 -20.99 30.91 1.88
N HIS A 191 -21.25 29.97 0.97
CA HIS A 191 -20.83 28.58 1.06
C HIS A 191 -19.31 28.45 1.14
N GLN A 192 -18.58 29.19 0.31
CA GLN A 192 -17.13 29.09 0.23
C GLN A 192 -16.48 29.61 1.52
N GLN A 193 -16.92 30.77 2.02
CA GLN A 193 -16.44 31.32 3.29
C GLN A 193 -16.74 30.42 4.48
N SER A 194 -17.92 29.78 4.49
CA SER A 194 -18.26 28.80 5.51
C SER A 194 -17.25 27.64 5.51
N LEU A 195 -16.90 27.10 4.34
CA LEU A 195 -15.88 26.06 4.23
C LEU A 195 -14.48 26.56 4.59
N THR A 196 -14.07 27.73 4.10
CA THR A 196 -12.75 28.32 4.42
C THR A 196 -12.58 28.54 5.91
N LEU A 197 -13.59 29.11 6.60
CA LEU A 197 -13.55 29.30 8.04
C LEU A 197 -13.47 27.97 8.80
N LEU A 198 -14.23 26.95 8.37
CA LEU A 198 -14.18 25.61 8.95
C LEU A 198 -12.82 24.93 8.73
N GLN A 199 -12.22 25.07 7.55
CA GLN A 199 -10.87 24.57 7.23
C GLN A 199 -9.79 25.18 8.12
N HIS A 200 -9.95 26.46 8.51
CA HIS A 200 -9.04 27.16 9.42
C HIS A 200 -9.39 26.94 10.91
N GLY A 201 -10.38 26.09 11.22
CA GLY A 201 -10.68 25.66 12.59
C GLY A 201 -11.83 26.40 13.28
N ALA A 202 -12.72 27.10 12.55
CA ALA A 202 -13.85 27.78 13.15
C ALA A 202 -14.80 26.79 13.84
N ALA A 203 -15.13 27.06 15.11
CA ALA A 203 -16.00 26.20 15.90
C ALA A 203 -17.45 26.22 15.40
N SER A 204 -17.96 25.04 15.04
CA SER A 204 -19.20 24.78 14.30
C SER A 204 -20.49 24.79 15.14
N ASP A 205 -20.37 24.62 16.46
CA ASP A 205 -21.49 24.59 17.44
C ASP A 205 -21.47 25.73 18.45
N VAL A 206 -20.76 26.82 18.15
CA VAL A 206 -20.84 28.04 18.98
C VAL A 206 -22.27 28.53 18.99
N ARG A 207 -22.82 28.80 20.18
CA ARG A 207 -24.17 29.37 20.36
C ARG A 207 -24.11 30.89 20.47
N ASP A 208 -24.99 31.57 19.74
CA ASP A 208 -25.28 32.99 19.90
C ASP A 208 -26.20 33.28 21.11
N ALA A 209 -26.60 34.54 21.29
CA ALA A 209 -27.47 34.97 22.39
C ALA A 209 -28.89 34.38 22.36
N ASP A 210 -29.37 33.95 21.18
CA ASP A 210 -30.63 33.22 21.00
C ASP A 210 -30.44 31.70 21.15
N GLY A 211 -29.24 31.25 21.55
CA GLY A 211 -28.87 29.84 21.68
C GLY A 211 -28.66 29.11 20.36
N ARG A 212 -28.66 29.82 19.21
CA ARG A 212 -28.58 29.24 17.87
C ARG A 212 -27.12 28.97 17.48
N THR A 213 -26.90 27.87 16.77
CA THR A 213 -25.62 27.49 16.17
C THR A 213 -25.51 28.00 14.71
N PRO A 214 -24.31 28.05 14.08
CA PRO A 214 -24.18 28.35 12.66
C PRO A 214 -25.07 27.52 11.75
N LEU A 215 -25.38 26.27 12.11
CA LEU A 215 -26.29 25.39 11.35
C LEU A 215 -27.72 25.93 11.32
N HIS A 216 -28.17 26.63 12.36
CA HIS A 216 -29.44 27.35 12.35
C HIS A 216 -29.44 28.47 11.29
N PHE A 217 -28.30 29.07 10.97
CA PHE A 217 -28.20 30.17 10.00
C PHE A 217 -28.01 29.71 8.55
N ALA A 218 -27.76 28.41 8.33
CA ALA A 218 -27.52 27.84 7.01
C ALA A 218 -28.63 28.17 6.00
N ARG A 219 -28.23 28.73 4.85
CA ARG A 219 -29.13 29.04 3.71
C ARG A 219 -28.89 28.17 2.47
N ASN A 220 -27.88 27.31 2.49
CA ASN A 220 -27.48 26.50 1.35
C ASN A 220 -27.20 25.05 1.80
N ALA A 221 -27.62 24.05 1.02
CA ALA A 221 -27.39 22.64 1.29
C ALA A 221 -25.89 22.29 1.45
N ASN A 222 -24.98 22.98 0.75
CA ASN A 222 -23.54 22.78 0.89
C ASN A 222 -22.99 23.38 2.19
N VAL A 223 -23.61 24.43 2.74
CA VAL A 223 -23.30 24.95 4.08
C VAL A 223 -23.75 23.96 5.15
N VAL A 224 -24.95 23.39 5.02
CA VAL A 224 -25.44 22.31 5.90
C VAL A 224 -24.44 21.14 5.88
N ARG A 225 -24.06 20.65 4.70
CA ARG A 225 -23.06 19.57 4.55
C ARG A 225 -21.72 19.93 5.19
N GLY A 226 -21.19 21.13 4.95
CA GLY A 226 -19.93 21.59 5.55
C GLY A 226 -19.96 21.65 7.07
N LEU A 227 -21.04 22.19 7.66
CA LEU A 227 -21.21 22.28 9.11
C LEU A 227 -21.40 20.90 9.76
N LEU A 228 -22.15 19.99 9.13
CA LEU A 228 -22.28 18.62 9.61
C LEU A 228 -20.98 17.81 9.50
N LEU A 229 -20.16 18.03 8.46
CA LEU A 229 -18.79 17.49 8.38
C LEU A 229 -17.90 18.04 9.50
N ALA A 230 -18.12 19.30 9.91
CA ALA A 230 -17.52 19.90 11.10
C ALA A 230 -18.21 19.51 12.42
N ARG A 231 -19.01 18.44 12.42
CA ARG A 231 -19.72 17.86 13.58
C ARG A 231 -20.78 18.74 14.24
N SER A 232 -21.37 19.72 13.55
CA SER A 232 -22.49 20.49 14.11
C SER A 232 -23.65 19.59 14.55
N ASP A 233 -24.23 19.88 15.72
CA ASP A 233 -25.43 19.19 16.21
C ASP A 233 -26.65 19.52 15.32
N LEU A 234 -27.05 18.51 14.54
CA LEU A 234 -28.15 18.54 13.58
C LEU A 234 -29.51 18.90 14.21
N ASN A 235 -29.72 18.51 15.46
CA ASN A 235 -30.96 18.70 16.21
C ASN A 235 -30.78 19.71 17.36
N ALA A 236 -29.71 20.52 17.30
CA ALA A 236 -29.44 21.57 18.27
C ALA A 236 -30.68 22.43 18.47
N ARG A 237 -31.07 22.65 19.72
CA ARG A 237 -32.25 23.45 20.08
C ARG A 237 -31.85 24.86 20.46
N ASP A 238 -32.49 25.87 19.89
CA ASP A 238 -32.37 27.27 20.31
C ASP A 238 -33.22 27.56 21.57
N VAL A 239 -33.29 28.83 22.01
CA VAL A 239 -34.07 29.20 23.23
C VAL A 239 -35.57 28.89 23.13
N ASP A 240 -36.13 28.84 21.92
CA ASP A 240 -37.52 28.46 21.66
C ASP A 240 -37.69 26.94 21.47
N ALA A 241 -36.66 26.16 21.80
CA ALA A 241 -36.49 24.74 21.49
C ALA A 241 -36.58 24.40 19.99
N SER A 242 -36.46 25.39 19.11
CA SER A 242 -36.52 25.18 17.65
C SER A 242 -35.22 24.56 17.17
N THR A 243 -35.32 23.59 16.24
CA THR A 243 -34.16 22.98 15.58
C THR A 243 -33.82 23.70 14.26
N PRO A 244 -32.64 23.47 13.64
CA PRO A 244 -32.34 23.96 12.29
C PRO A 244 -33.42 23.61 11.26
N LEU A 245 -34.11 22.47 11.43
CA LEU A 245 -35.21 22.04 10.55
C LEU A 245 -36.45 22.94 10.67
N HIS A 246 -36.80 23.39 11.88
CA HIS A 246 -37.91 24.35 12.10
C HIS A 246 -37.62 25.69 11.42
N LEU A 247 -36.40 26.20 11.57
CA LEU A 247 -36.00 27.47 10.98
C LEU A 247 -35.79 27.37 9.45
N ALA A 248 -35.38 26.20 8.93
CA ALA A 248 -35.31 25.96 7.49
C ALA A 248 -36.71 25.89 6.86
N SER A 249 -37.65 25.19 7.50
CA SER A 249 -39.01 24.95 7.00
C SER A 249 -39.87 26.22 6.91
N THR A 250 -39.57 27.23 7.74
CA THR A 250 -40.22 28.54 7.75
C THR A 250 -39.59 29.57 6.80
N ARG A 251 -38.39 29.31 6.25
CA ARG A 251 -37.70 30.22 5.31
C ARG A 251 -38.19 30.06 3.89
N ARG A 252 -38.47 31.18 3.23
CA ARG A 252 -38.80 31.21 1.79
C ARG A 252 -37.66 30.61 0.97
N GLY A 253 -37.95 29.56 0.20
CA GLY A 253 -36.94 28.82 -0.57
C GLY A 253 -36.06 27.89 0.29
N GLY A 254 -36.51 27.54 1.49
CA GLY A 254 -35.80 26.63 2.41
C GLY A 254 -35.79 25.16 1.99
N ALA A 255 -36.57 24.75 0.98
CA ALA A 255 -36.71 23.34 0.56
C ALA A 255 -35.37 22.60 0.31
N PRO A 256 -34.32 23.19 -0.32
CA PRO A 256 -33.03 22.51 -0.47
C PRO A 256 -32.29 22.31 0.86
N VAL A 257 -32.48 23.22 1.83
CA VAL A 257 -31.91 23.13 3.18
C VAL A 257 -32.68 22.09 4.00
N VAL A 258 -34.02 22.09 3.91
CA VAL A 258 -34.88 21.07 4.53
C VAL A 258 -34.55 19.68 3.97
N ALA A 259 -34.44 19.53 2.66
CA ALA A 259 -34.05 18.27 2.03
C ALA A 259 -32.65 17.81 2.48
N ALA A 260 -31.68 18.72 2.63
CA ALA A 260 -30.36 18.39 3.15
C ALA A 260 -30.37 17.97 4.64
N LEU A 261 -31.17 18.64 5.47
CA LEU A 261 -31.35 18.31 6.88
C LEU A 261 -32.09 16.97 7.06
N LEU A 262 -33.16 16.72 6.30
CA LEU A 262 -33.89 15.44 6.30
C LEU A 262 -33.03 14.29 5.76
N ALA A 263 -32.23 14.52 4.72
CA ALA A 263 -31.25 13.54 4.23
C ALA A 263 -30.18 13.21 5.30
N ALA A 264 -29.83 14.17 6.15
CA ALA A 264 -28.98 13.97 7.32
C ALA A 264 -29.71 13.33 8.53
N ARG A 265 -31.02 13.06 8.43
CA ARG A 265 -31.92 12.57 9.50
C ARG A 265 -32.16 13.57 10.64
N ALA A 266 -32.34 14.85 10.30
CA ALA A 266 -32.94 15.80 11.23
C ALA A 266 -34.35 15.31 11.61
N ASP A 267 -34.68 15.36 12.89
CA ASP A 267 -35.92 14.80 13.42
C ASP A 267 -37.13 15.65 12.98
N PRO A 268 -38.03 15.14 12.12
CA PRO A 268 -39.21 15.90 11.67
C PRO A 268 -40.28 15.97 12.77
N GLU A 269 -40.26 15.05 13.74
CA GLU A 269 -41.19 14.95 14.87
C GLU A 269 -40.70 15.75 16.10
N ALA A 270 -39.51 16.35 16.03
CA ALA A 270 -39.02 17.25 17.06
C ALA A 270 -40.03 18.37 17.28
N ARG A 271 -40.35 18.64 18.55
CA ARG A 271 -41.29 19.69 18.95
C ARG A 271 -40.56 20.86 19.57
N ASP A 272 -40.93 22.06 19.13
CA ASP A 272 -40.51 23.32 19.74
C ASP A 272 -41.26 23.62 21.06
N SER A 273 -40.99 24.76 21.69
CA SER A 273 -41.62 25.18 22.95
C SER A 273 -43.13 25.46 22.85
N ALA A 274 -43.70 25.57 21.65
CA ALA A 274 -45.15 25.63 21.42
C ALA A 274 -45.77 24.23 21.19
N GLY A 275 -44.96 23.16 21.23
CA GLY A 275 -45.38 21.79 20.97
C GLY A 275 -45.54 21.47 19.48
N LEU A 276 -45.13 22.37 18.59
CA LEU A 276 -45.31 22.27 17.14
C LEU A 276 -44.10 21.61 16.48
N THR A 277 -44.34 20.85 15.41
CA THR A 277 -43.30 20.25 14.56
C THR A 277 -42.86 21.18 13.45
N ALA A 278 -41.81 20.80 12.71
CA ALA A 278 -41.38 21.51 11.51
C ALA A 278 -42.48 21.56 10.42
N ALA A 279 -43.37 20.55 10.37
CA ALA A 279 -44.51 20.51 9.46
C ALA A 279 -45.60 21.50 9.88
N ASP A 280 -45.94 21.54 11.17
CA ASP A 280 -46.95 22.47 11.72
C ASP A 280 -46.55 23.95 11.54
N ARG A 281 -45.24 24.23 11.51
CA ARG A 281 -44.69 25.59 11.36
C ARG A 281 -44.65 26.09 9.92
N THR A 282 -44.69 25.23 8.91
CA THR A 282 -44.53 25.66 7.51
C THR A 282 -45.86 25.91 6.80
N LYS A 283 -45.82 26.84 5.84
CA LYS A 283 -46.91 27.13 4.89
C LYS A 283 -46.49 26.89 3.43
N GLN A 284 -45.32 26.29 3.23
CA GLN A 284 -44.72 26.04 1.93
C GLN A 284 -45.03 24.60 1.50
N LYS A 285 -45.71 24.43 0.37
CA LYS A 285 -46.22 23.13 -0.07
C LYS A 285 -45.09 22.14 -0.39
N ASP A 286 -44.05 22.61 -1.06
CA ASP A 286 -42.82 21.86 -1.35
C ASP A 286 -42.11 21.36 -0.08
N VAL A 287 -42.10 22.18 0.99
CA VAL A 287 -41.56 21.79 2.30
C VAL A 287 -42.48 20.80 3.02
N LEU A 288 -43.80 20.99 2.96
CA LEU A 288 -44.78 20.04 3.50
C LEU A 288 -44.68 18.68 2.81
N ASP A 289 -44.56 18.66 1.48
CA ASP A 289 -44.41 17.44 0.70
C ASP A 289 -43.10 16.71 1.10
N LEU A 290 -41.99 17.43 1.28
CA LEU A 290 -40.72 16.85 1.78
C LEU A 290 -40.83 16.27 3.20
N LEU A 291 -41.56 16.92 4.11
CA LEU A 291 -41.75 16.46 5.49
C LEU A 291 -42.74 15.27 5.56
N ALA A 292 -43.79 15.27 4.74
CA ALA A 292 -44.77 14.18 4.69
C ALA A 292 -44.16 12.84 4.23
N HIS A 293 -43.19 12.88 3.32
CA HIS A 293 -42.46 11.68 2.86
C HIS A 293 -41.40 11.16 3.86
N ALA A 294 -41.27 11.76 5.04
CA ALA A 294 -40.33 11.33 6.09
C ALA A 294 -40.96 10.39 7.16
N GLY A 295 -42.27 10.15 7.12
CA GLY A 295 -42.99 9.28 8.07
C GLY A 295 -42.93 7.77 7.75
N PRO A 296 -43.34 6.88 8.69
CA PRO A 296 -43.15 5.43 8.55
C PRO A 296 -44.37 4.63 7.99
N SER A 297 -44.07 3.62 7.13
CA SER A 297 -44.95 2.52 6.65
C SER A 297 -45.98 2.88 5.54
N PRO A 298 -46.57 1.92 4.76
CA PRO A 298 -46.36 0.46 4.67
C PRO A 298 -45.97 -0.04 3.24
N ALA A 299 -46.02 -1.35 3.00
CA ALA A 299 -45.58 -2.00 1.75
C ALA A 299 -46.56 -1.86 0.56
N CYS A 300 -46.01 -1.57 -0.63
CA CYS A 300 -46.60 -1.94 -1.93
C CYS A 300 -45.47 -2.02 -2.99
N ALA A 301 -45.56 -2.99 -3.90
CA ALA A 301 -44.56 -3.18 -4.96
C ALA A 301 -44.88 -2.32 -6.18
N VAL A 302 -43.90 -1.53 -6.65
CA VAL A 302 -43.84 -1.00 -8.01
C VAL A 302 -42.41 -1.15 -8.50
N GLU A 303 -42.21 -1.97 -9.53
CA GLU A 303 -40.93 -2.06 -10.23
C GLU A 303 -40.70 -0.77 -11.03
N THR A 304 -39.61 -0.04 -10.78
CA THR A 304 -38.58 0.28 -11.79
C THR A 304 -37.45 1.13 -11.21
N LYS A 305 -36.21 0.65 -11.43
CA LYS A 305 -34.94 1.41 -11.60
C LYS A 305 -34.77 2.72 -10.80
N ASP A 306 -34.17 2.59 -9.61
CA ASP A 306 -32.93 3.30 -9.21
C ASP A 306 -32.72 3.11 -7.69
N VAL A 307 -31.75 2.25 -7.32
CA VAL A 307 -31.50 1.87 -5.91
C VAL A 307 -30.01 2.03 -5.59
N LEU A 308 -29.60 3.22 -5.15
CA LEU A 308 -28.29 3.49 -4.57
C LEU A 308 -28.39 4.48 -3.39
N CYS A 309 -27.39 4.45 -2.50
CA CYS A 309 -27.14 5.40 -1.40
C CYS A 309 -28.06 5.36 -0.15
N ARG A 310 -27.91 4.34 0.73
CA ARG A 310 -28.32 4.46 2.16
C ARG A 310 -27.36 3.74 3.14
N GLY A 311 -26.34 4.44 3.61
CA GLY A 311 -25.60 4.10 4.84
C GLY A 311 -26.19 4.78 6.08
N SER A 312 -25.88 4.28 7.28
CA SER A 312 -26.28 4.89 8.56
C SER A 312 -25.04 5.04 9.45
N VAL A 313 -24.98 6.10 10.27
CA VAL A 313 -23.98 6.22 11.34
C VAL A 313 -24.62 5.74 12.64
N VAL A 314 -24.00 4.77 13.32
CA VAL A 314 -24.40 4.32 14.65
C VAL A 314 -23.22 4.49 15.59
N GLY A 315 -23.36 5.39 16.57
CA GLY A 315 -22.34 5.59 17.59
C GLY A 315 -22.30 4.45 18.60
N LYS A 316 -21.21 3.68 18.59
CA LYS A 316 -20.75 2.91 19.75
C LYS A 316 -19.32 3.35 20.10
N TRP A 317 -19.06 3.54 21.38
CA TRP A 317 -17.86 4.18 21.90
C TRP A 317 -16.71 3.18 22.03
N ILE A 318 -15.48 3.62 21.71
CA ILE A 318 -14.26 2.86 21.99
C ILE A 318 -13.75 3.28 23.38
N LEU A 319 -13.54 2.30 24.25
CA LEU A 319 -12.90 2.48 25.56
C LEU A 319 -11.41 2.13 25.47
N ASP A 320 -10.56 2.91 26.12
CA ASP A 320 -9.13 2.65 26.27
C ASP A 320 -8.92 1.28 26.97
N PRO A 321 -8.16 0.33 26.36
CA PRO A 321 -8.00 -1.02 26.89
C PRO A 321 -7.14 -1.12 28.17
N LYS A 322 -6.54 -0.02 28.65
CA LYS A 322 -5.86 0.01 29.96
C LYS A 322 -6.69 0.69 31.05
N ASP A 323 -7.41 1.76 30.69
CA ASP A 323 -7.94 2.72 31.66
C ASP A 323 -9.47 2.92 31.60
N GLY A 324 -10.16 2.36 30.61
CA GLY A 324 -11.63 2.45 30.48
C GLY A 324 -12.17 3.85 30.21
N ARG A 325 -11.37 4.74 29.62
CA ARG A 325 -11.76 6.12 29.25
C ARG A 325 -11.98 6.25 27.74
N GLU A 326 -12.75 7.25 27.33
CA GLU A 326 -13.10 7.51 25.92
C GLU A 326 -11.89 8.03 25.13
N ALA A 327 -11.65 7.46 23.95
CA ALA A 327 -10.67 7.97 23.00
C ALA A 327 -11.26 9.12 22.15
N PRO A 328 -10.70 10.35 22.17
CA PRO A 328 -11.26 11.46 21.39
C PRO A 328 -10.90 11.35 19.90
N GLY A 329 -11.91 11.33 19.02
CA GLY A 329 -11.76 11.81 17.63
C GLY A 329 -12.18 10.88 16.49
N SER A 330 -12.38 9.58 16.71
CA SER A 330 -12.77 8.64 15.63
C SER A 330 -14.29 8.66 15.34
N SER A 331 -14.64 8.38 14.08
CA SER A 331 -16.03 8.16 13.63
C SER A 331 -16.14 6.73 13.06
N ILE A 332 -17.18 6.00 13.44
CA ILE A 332 -17.46 4.65 12.94
C ILE A 332 -18.67 4.69 12.00
N LEU A 333 -18.57 4.00 10.85
CA LEU A 333 -19.71 3.71 9.97
C LEU A 333 -20.18 2.27 10.23
N VAL A 334 -21.47 2.09 10.59
CA VAL A 334 -22.10 0.77 10.76
C VAL A 334 -23.35 0.70 9.86
N PRO A 335 -23.33 -0.07 8.77
CA PRO A 335 -24.47 -0.17 7.87
C PRO A 335 -25.74 -0.71 8.54
N SER A 336 -26.89 -0.26 8.05
CA SER A 336 -28.21 -0.44 8.69
C SER A 336 -28.74 -1.88 8.79
N ALA A 337 -28.04 -2.87 8.24
CA ALA A 337 -28.39 -4.28 8.44
C ALA A 337 -28.35 -4.66 9.94
N TRP A 338 -27.35 -4.14 10.67
CA TRP A 338 -27.16 -4.42 12.10
C TRP A 338 -28.29 -3.95 13.03
N THR A 339 -29.11 -2.97 12.62
CA THR A 339 -30.17 -2.42 13.49
C THR A 339 -31.53 -3.12 13.36
N ARG A 340 -31.71 -4.04 12.40
CA ARG A 340 -32.95 -4.86 12.29
C ARG A 340 -32.87 -6.22 12.97
N ALA A 341 -31.73 -6.92 12.88
CA ALA A 341 -31.56 -8.29 13.41
C ALA A 341 -31.85 -8.42 14.92
N SER A 342 -31.64 -7.36 15.71
CA SER A 342 -31.85 -7.38 17.17
C SER A 342 -33.32 -7.26 17.63
N ARG A 343 -34.31 -7.16 16.73
CA ARG A 343 -35.73 -6.90 17.09
C ARG A 343 -36.75 -7.99 16.73
N LYS A 344 -36.35 -9.10 16.10
CA LYS A 344 -37.27 -10.20 15.77
C LYS A 344 -36.83 -11.54 16.35
N THR A 345 -37.24 -11.80 17.59
CA THR A 345 -37.39 -13.17 18.11
C THR A 345 -38.84 -13.35 18.53
N GLY A 346 -39.56 -14.24 17.83
CA GLY A 346 -41.02 -14.36 17.95
C GLY A 346 -41.64 -15.38 16.98
N THR A 347 -41.32 -16.66 17.22
CA THR A 347 -42.14 -17.89 16.98
C THR A 347 -42.90 -18.12 15.66
N GLU A 348 -42.62 -19.30 15.05
CA GLU A 348 -43.47 -20.15 14.18
C GLU A 348 -43.86 -19.55 12.79
N GLU A 349 -43.94 -20.29 11.67
CA GLU A 349 -44.16 -21.73 11.42
C GLU A 349 -43.44 -22.20 10.11
N THR A 350 -43.50 -23.50 9.76
CA THR A 350 -42.63 -24.17 8.75
C THR A 350 -43.09 -24.18 7.28
N VAL A 351 -42.20 -23.89 6.31
CA VAL A 351 -42.04 -24.58 5.00
C VAL A 351 -40.59 -24.43 4.49
N ALA A 352 -40.02 -25.46 3.86
CA ALA A 352 -38.75 -25.47 3.11
C ALA A 352 -39.01 -25.99 1.66
N PRO A 353 -38.17 -25.78 0.62
CA PRO A 353 -36.71 -25.58 0.68
C PRO A 353 -36.10 -24.48 -0.22
N ALA A 354 -34.77 -24.34 -0.10
CA ALA A 354 -33.89 -23.33 -0.71
C ALA A 354 -33.98 -21.92 -0.09
N GLU A 355 -32.85 -21.21 -0.08
CA GLU A 355 -32.63 -19.89 0.55
C GLU A 355 -32.73 -19.86 2.09
N SER A 356 -31.70 -20.35 2.76
CA SER A 356 -31.44 -20.09 4.19
C SER A 356 -30.26 -19.11 4.36
N PHE A 357 -30.54 -17.81 4.27
CA PHE A 357 -29.65 -16.79 4.84
C PHE A 357 -29.86 -16.78 6.37
N GLU A 358 -28.91 -17.30 7.15
CA GLU A 358 -28.95 -17.17 8.61
C GLU A 358 -28.53 -15.76 9.05
N GLU A 359 -29.32 -15.13 9.91
CA GLU A 359 -29.47 -13.67 9.99
C GLU A 359 -28.43 -12.95 10.90
N TYR A 360 -27.17 -13.42 10.94
CA TYR A 360 -26.15 -12.96 11.91
C TYR A 360 -24.75 -12.62 11.37
N GLU A 361 -24.54 -12.52 10.07
CA GLU A 361 -23.21 -12.25 9.50
C GLU A 361 -22.78 -10.78 9.56
N ILE A 362 -21.54 -10.57 10.01
CA ILE A 362 -20.89 -9.25 10.05
C ILE A 362 -20.14 -9.06 8.72
N ALA A 363 -20.79 -8.43 7.75
CA ALA A 363 -20.13 -8.05 6.50
C ALA A 363 -19.08 -6.96 6.75
N SER A 364 -17.82 -7.19 6.39
CA SER A 364 -16.78 -6.15 6.43
C SER A 364 -16.81 -5.33 5.13
N PHE A 365 -17.06 -4.03 5.23
CA PHE A 365 -17.28 -3.18 4.07
C PHE A 365 -15.97 -2.71 3.44
N GLN A 366 -15.58 -3.32 2.31
CA GLN A 366 -14.40 -2.91 1.54
C GLN A 366 -14.72 -2.10 0.27
N TYR A 367 -15.95 -2.13 -0.25
CA TYR A 367 -16.24 -1.56 -1.59
C TYR A 367 -17.61 -0.85 -1.77
N PHE A 368 -18.50 -0.78 -0.78
CA PHE A 368 -19.90 -0.36 -1.05
C PHE A 368 -20.11 1.15 -1.32
N GLU A 369 -19.14 2.02 -1.04
CA GLU A 369 -19.16 3.42 -1.53
C GLU A 369 -18.68 3.57 -2.98
N ALA A 370 -18.01 2.54 -3.55
CA ALA A 370 -17.36 2.60 -4.86
C ALA A 370 -18.30 2.80 -6.06
N MET A 371 -19.60 2.51 -5.90
CA MET A 371 -20.60 2.73 -6.96
C MET A 371 -21.32 4.08 -6.86
N THR A 372 -20.94 4.95 -5.91
CA THR A 372 -21.75 6.14 -5.55
C THR A 372 -20.97 7.44 -5.26
N ALA A 373 -19.66 7.39 -5.10
CA ALA A 373 -18.82 8.55 -4.82
C ALA A 373 -17.94 8.92 -6.03
N PRO A 374 -17.50 10.20 -6.17
CA PRO A 374 -16.60 10.62 -7.25
C PRO A 374 -15.27 9.85 -7.23
N GLU A 375 -14.69 9.57 -8.42
CA GLU A 375 -13.42 8.82 -8.60
C GLU A 375 -12.32 9.21 -7.62
N ASP A 376 -12.19 10.50 -7.33
CA ASP A 376 -11.20 11.04 -6.38
C ASP A 376 -11.30 10.37 -5.00
N VAL A 377 -12.53 10.19 -4.50
CA VAL A 377 -12.87 9.65 -3.16
C VAL A 377 -12.62 8.13 -3.09
N LEU A 378 -12.64 7.44 -4.23
CA LEU A 378 -12.52 5.98 -4.30
C LEU A 378 -11.08 5.50 -4.01
N LYS A 379 -10.09 6.37 -4.20
CA LYS A 379 -8.69 6.13 -3.78
C LYS A 379 -8.46 6.31 -2.26
N GLN A 380 -9.47 6.69 -1.47
CA GLN A 380 -9.28 7.31 -0.14
C GLN A 380 -9.77 6.45 1.05
N SER A 381 -10.49 5.36 0.82
CA SER A 381 -11.08 4.51 1.87
C SER A 381 -10.16 3.36 2.32
N GLY A 382 -9.01 3.72 2.91
CA GLY A 382 -7.86 2.81 3.10
C GLY A 382 -7.34 2.64 4.54
N CYS A 383 -8.19 2.56 5.56
CA CYS A 383 -7.79 1.97 6.85
C CYS A 383 -8.87 1.02 7.37
N GLN A 384 -8.47 0.10 8.24
CA GLN A 384 -9.36 -0.61 9.12
C GLN A 384 -8.90 -0.40 10.57
N ILE A 385 -9.84 -0.21 11.50
CA ILE A 385 -9.59 -0.40 12.93
C ILE A 385 -10.13 -1.78 13.29
N PHE A 386 -9.36 -2.53 14.07
CA PHE A 386 -9.79 -3.83 14.59
C PHE A 386 -10.19 -3.66 16.05
N VAL A 387 -11.48 -3.85 16.34
CA VAL A 387 -11.95 -3.99 17.72
C VAL A 387 -12.02 -5.48 18.02
N VAL A 388 -11.14 -5.95 18.91
CA VAL A 388 -11.24 -7.29 19.48
C VAL A 388 -12.24 -7.24 20.63
N ASP A 389 -13.52 -7.48 20.33
CA ASP A 389 -14.55 -7.69 21.34
C ASP A 389 -14.67 -9.19 21.65
N GLY A 390 -14.64 -9.56 22.93
CA GLY A 390 -14.75 -10.95 23.39
C GLY A 390 -13.73 -11.96 22.83
N GLY A 391 -12.64 -11.51 22.20
CA GLY A 391 -11.65 -12.38 21.56
C GLY A 391 -11.96 -12.80 20.12
N LYS A 392 -12.89 -12.13 19.44
CA LYS A 392 -13.20 -12.36 18.01
C LYS A 392 -12.66 -11.22 17.14
N TYR A 393 -12.00 -11.57 16.03
CA TYR A 393 -11.61 -10.61 15.00
C TYR A 393 -12.86 -10.04 14.29
N SER A 394 -12.91 -8.73 14.10
CA SER A 394 -14.00 -8.02 13.41
C SER A 394 -13.40 -6.85 12.62
N PRO A 395 -13.32 -6.94 11.28
CA PRO A 395 -12.76 -5.87 10.46
C PRO A 395 -13.73 -4.68 10.37
N MET A 396 -13.30 -3.49 10.80
CA MET A 396 -14.09 -2.26 10.65
C MET A 396 -13.35 -1.25 9.76
N ALA A 397 -13.96 -0.86 8.64
CA ALA A 397 -13.38 0.16 7.76
C ALA A 397 -13.41 1.55 8.41
N VAL A 398 -12.32 2.29 8.24
CA VAL A 398 -12.07 3.61 8.83
C VAL A 398 -11.35 4.48 7.80
N ILE A 399 -11.85 5.69 7.60
CA ILE A 399 -11.24 6.65 6.68
C ILE A 399 -10.02 7.28 7.40
N PRO A 400 -8.80 7.20 6.83
CA PRO A 400 -7.63 7.82 7.44
C PRO A 400 -7.74 9.35 7.45
N ASP A 401 -7.01 10.00 8.36
CA ASP A 401 -6.78 11.45 8.30
C ASP A 401 -6.13 11.81 6.95
N ARG A 402 -6.71 12.75 6.20
CA ARG A 402 -6.23 13.16 4.86
C ARG A 402 -4.74 13.52 4.87
N ARG A 403 -4.22 14.10 5.97
CA ARG A 403 -2.80 14.45 6.08
C ARG A 403 -1.87 13.24 6.07
N ALA A 404 -2.34 12.08 6.54
CA ALA A 404 -1.57 10.84 6.53
C ALA A 404 -1.55 10.13 5.16
N LEU A 405 -2.54 10.42 4.30
CA LEU A 405 -2.63 9.89 2.94
C LEU A 405 -1.89 10.76 1.91
N TYR A 406 -2.17 12.07 1.92
CA TYR A 406 -1.80 13.01 0.84
C TYR A 406 -0.52 13.80 1.10
N ASP A 407 -0.20 14.10 2.35
CA ASP A 407 0.94 14.98 2.68
C ASP A 407 2.22 14.19 3.03
N PHE A 408 2.36 12.95 2.52
CA PHE A 408 3.57 12.16 2.74
C PHE A 408 4.73 12.71 1.90
N ASP A 409 5.66 13.40 2.58
CA ASP A 409 6.87 13.93 1.98
C ASP A 409 7.87 12.79 1.61
N TRP A 410 7.91 12.46 0.31
CA TRP A 410 8.90 11.57 -0.28
C TRP A 410 10.32 12.17 -0.35
N GLN A 411 10.51 13.44 0.02
CA GLN A 411 11.82 14.13 0.09
C GLN A 411 12.60 14.08 -1.23
N GLY A 412 11.89 14.11 -2.35
CA GLY A 412 12.45 14.00 -3.70
C GLY A 412 13.06 12.63 -4.05
N VAL A 413 12.97 11.64 -3.15
CA VAL A 413 13.45 10.27 -3.39
C VAL A 413 12.58 9.61 -4.46
N LYS A 414 13.23 8.85 -5.36
CA LYS A 414 12.58 8.18 -6.49
C LYS A 414 12.90 6.67 -6.48
N PRO A 415 12.03 5.82 -7.05
CA PRO A 415 12.29 4.40 -7.25
C PRO A 415 13.63 4.14 -7.96
N PRO A 416 14.50 3.23 -7.45
CA PRO A 416 15.84 2.99 -8.01
C PRO A 416 15.85 2.56 -9.47
N GLY A 417 14.91 1.70 -9.89
CA GLY A 417 14.73 1.33 -11.29
C GLY A 417 15.84 0.44 -11.87
N HIS A 418 16.41 -0.46 -11.06
CA HIS A 418 17.36 -1.47 -11.51
C HIS A 418 16.74 -2.41 -12.53
N HIS A 419 17.52 -2.90 -13.49
CA HIS A 419 17.10 -3.99 -14.36
C HIS A 419 17.08 -5.31 -13.59
N LEU A 420 16.11 -6.18 -13.90
CA LEU A 420 15.94 -7.48 -13.23
C LEU A 420 17.21 -8.36 -13.26
N LYS A 421 17.98 -8.29 -14.35
CA LYS A 421 19.26 -8.99 -14.53
C LYS A 421 20.36 -8.58 -13.54
N ASP A 422 20.22 -7.39 -12.93
CA ASP A 422 21.19 -6.78 -12.03
C ASP A 422 20.76 -6.85 -10.56
N LEU A 423 19.61 -7.48 -10.27
CA LEU A 423 19.14 -7.69 -8.90
C LEU A 423 19.88 -8.83 -8.18
N VAL A 424 20.00 -8.65 -6.88
CA VAL A 424 20.26 -9.67 -5.86
C VAL A 424 19.15 -9.50 -4.83
N ILE A 425 18.18 -10.40 -4.87
CA ILE A 425 16.94 -10.33 -4.08
C ILE A 425 17.18 -10.91 -2.69
N TYR A 426 16.72 -10.22 -1.65
CA TYR A 426 16.75 -10.67 -0.26
C TYR A 426 15.32 -10.85 0.25
N GLU A 427 14.86 -12.09 0.27
CA GLU A 427 13.54 -12.47 0.79
C GLU A 427 13.54 -12.36 2.31
N THR A 428 12.63 -11.56 2.88
CA THR A 428 12.66 -11.22 4.30
C THR A 428 11.28 -10.91 4.88
N HIS A 429 11.17 -11.05 6.20
CA HIS A 429 9.93 -10.82 6.94
C HIS A 429 10.07 -9.60 7.85
N VAL A 430 9.18 -8.60 7.72
CA VAL A 430 9.24 -7.33 8.48
C VAL A 430 9.38 -7.56 9.99
N ARG A 431 8.48 -8.37 10.57
CA ARG A 431 8.59 -8.84 11.97
C ARG A 431 9.87 -9.63 12.24
N GLY A 432 10.03 -10.79 11.61
CA GLY A 432 11.14 -11.72 11.87
C GLY A 432 12.54 -11.12 11.74
N PHE A 433 12.75 -10.14 10.86
CA PHE A 433 14.05 -9.51 10.63
C PHE A 433 14.54 -8.68 11.83
N THR A 434 13.64 -8.10 12.64
CA THR A 434 14.02 -7.14 13.70
C THR A 434 13.41 -7.40 15.08
N ARG A 435 12.44 -8.32 15.20
CA ARG A 435 11.71 -8.60 16.45
C ARG A 435 12.57 -9.19 17.58
N ASN A 436 13.69 -9.84 17.27
CA ASN A 436 14.59 -10.38 18.29
C ASN A 436 15.16 -9.26 19.20
N PRO A 437 15.18 -9.39 20.54
CA PRO A 437 15.87 -8.45 21.44
C PRO A 437 17.35 -8.22 21.10
N ASP A 438 18.03 -9.22 20.51
CA ASP A 438 19.44 -9.09 20.11
C ASP A 438 19.67 -8.12 18.94
N SER A 439 18.59 -7.64 18.30
CA SER A 439 18.63 -6.63 17.25
C SER A 439 19.12 -5.27 17.74
N LYS A 440 19.04 -4.96 19.04
CA LYS A 440 19.53 -3.70 19.63
C LYS A 440 19.04 -2.45 18.89
N LEU A 441 17.76 -2.44 18.50
CA LEU A 441 17.11 -1.25 17.96
C LEU A 441 17.09 -0.13 18.99
N GLN A 442 17.18 1.11 18.51
CA GLN A 442 16.73 2.26 19.29
C GLN A 442 15.21 2.18 19.47
N ASP A 443 14.74 2.43 20.69
CA ASP A 443 13.33 2.36 21.09
C ASP A 443 12.69 1.00 20.72
N TRP A 444 13.36 -0.09 21.12
CA TRP A 444 13.02 -1.47 20.74
C TRP A 444 11.56 -1.83 21.03
N ASP A 445 11.00 -1.47 22.19
CA ASP A 445 9.61 -1.80 22.54
C ASP A 445 8.59 -1.25 21.52
N ALA A 446 8.88 -0.10 20.90
CA ALA A 446 8.04 0.54 19.90
C ALA A 446 8.39 0.13 18.46
N THR A 447 9.60 -0.35 18.20
CA THR A 447 10.11 -0.56 16.82
C THR A 447 10.39 -2.01 16.46
N ALA A 448 10.48 -2.93 17.42
CA ALA A 448 10.84 -4.33 17.18
C ALA A 448 9.80 -5.09 16.35
N GLY A 449 10.20 -5.44 15.13
CA GLY A 449 9.34 -6.14 14.18
C GLY A 449 8.41 -5.24 13.36
N THR A 450 8.73 -3.96 13.24
CA THR A 450 7.92 -2.94 12.55
C THR A 450 8.60 -2.39 11.30
N PHE A 451 7.85 -1.71 10.44
CA PHE A 451 8.40 -1.00 9.26
C PHE A 451 9.51 0.00 9.64
N LEU A 452 9.37 0.73 10.77
CA LEU A 452 10.40 1.67 11.22
C LEU A 452 11.62 0.98 11.86
N GLY A 453 11.42 -0.17 12.51
CA GLY A 453 12.52 -1.01 13.00
C GLY A 453 13.38 -1.57 11.88
N PHE A 454 12.76 -1.94 10.76
CA PHE A 454 13.44 -2.42 9.55
C PHE A 454 14.46 -1.40 9.01
N ILE A 455 14.12 -0.10 9.01
CA ILE A 455 15.00 0.98 8.53
C ILE A 455 16.35 0.98 9.24
N GLN A 456 16.37 0.75 10.57
CA GLN A 456 17.61 0.71 11.37
C GLN A 456 18.58 -0.41 10.94
N LYS A 457 18.12 -1.37 10.12
CA LYS A 457 18.88 -2.53 9.62
C LYS A 457 19.27 -2.45 8.14
N ILE A 458 18.88 -1.38 7.44
CA ILE A 458 19.37 -1.09 6.07
C ILE A 458 20.91 -1.17 5.92
N PRO A 459 21.74 -0.71 6.89
CA PRO A 459 23.19 -0.83 6.79
C PRO A 459 23.72 -2.29 6.66
N HIS A 460 22.98 -3.28 7.17
CA HIS A 460 23.32 -4.69 6.99
C HIS A 460 23.13 -5.14 5.54
N LEU A 461 21.98 -4.81 4.95
CA LEU A 461 21.65 -5.13 3.55
C LEU A 461 22.65 -4.51 2.58
N LEU A 462 23.00 -3.23 2.79
CA LEU A 462 24.03 -2.54 2.01
C LEU A 462 25.42 -3.18 2.18
N LYS A 463 25.81 -3.54 3.42
CA LYS A 463 27.09 -4.20 3.69
C LYS A 463 27.17 -5.59 3.05
N LEU A 464 26.06 -6.33 3.01
CA LEU A 464 25.96 -7.63 2.35
C LEU A 464 25.99 -7.51 0.82
N GLY A 465 25.47 -6.40 0.29
CA GLY A 465 25.46 -6.07 -1.13
C GLY A 465 24.10 -6.28 -1.82
N ILE A 466 23.00 -6.30 -1.06
CA ILE A 466 21.63 -6.42 -1.56
C ILE A 466 21.20 -5.13 -2.27
N ASN A 467 20.37 -5.24 -3.31
CA ASN A 467 19.74 -4.11 -4.01
C ASN A 467 18.23 -4.28 -4.27
N ALA A 468 17.61 -5.39 -3.84
CA ALA A 468 16.16 -5.52 -3.74
C ALA A 468 15.81 -6.35 -2.50
N VAL A 469 14.79 -5.95 -1.74
CA VAL A 469 14.14 -6.79 -0.73
C VAL A 469 12.82 -7.31 -1.27
N GLU A 470 12.57 -8.60 -1.09
CA GLU A 470 11.26 -9.22 -1.32
C GLU A 470 10.62 -9.42 0.06
N LEU A 471 9.57 -8.65 0.35
CA LEU A 471 8.90 -8.70 1.64
C LEU A 471 7.80 -9.76 1.59
N LEU A 472 7.85 -10.71 2.53
CA LEU A 472 6.71 -11.58 2.86
C LEU A 472 5.44 -10.74 3.13
N PRO A 473 4.23 -11.30 2.95
CA PRO A 473 2.97 -10.57 2.88
C PRO A 473 2.84 -9.41 3.89
N VAL A 474 2.77 -8.20 3.33
CA VAL A 474 2.59 -6.95 4.10
C VAL A 474 1.16 -6.41 4.03
N TYR A 475 0.28 -7.05 3.25
CA TYR A 475 -1.15 -6.75 3.23
C TYR A 475 -1.77 -7.13 4.59
N GLU A 476 -2.90 -6.55 4.96
CA GLU A 476 -3.53 -6.83 6.26
C GLU A 476 -4.01 -8.28 6.33
N PHE A 477 -3.67 -8.98 7.42
CA PHE A 477 -4.08 -10.35 7.72
C PHE A 477 -4.34 -10.53 9.22
N ASP A 478 -5.17 -11.50 9.61
CA ASP A 478 -5.38 -11.80 11.03
C ASP A 478 -4.30 -12.76 11.56
N GLU A 479 -3.26 -12.21 12.21
CA GLU A 479 -2.24 -13.05 12.87
C GLU A 479 -2.86 -13.95 13.97
N THR A 480 -4.03 -13.60 14.51
CA THR A 480 -4.69 -14.32 15.61
C THR A 480 -5.67 -15.41 15.16
N ALA A 481 -5.95 -15.53 13.85
CA ALA A 481 -6.88 -16.52 13.30
C ALA A 481 -6.42 -17.98 13.45
N CYS A 482 -5.13 -18.23 13.72
CA CYS A 482 -4.60 -19.59 13.81
C CYS A 482 -5.18 -20.31 15.04
N PRO A 483 -6.02 -21.35 14.86
CA PRO A 483 -6.71 -22.01 15.97
C PRO A 483 -5.80 -22.98 16.75
N ARG A 484 -4.58 -23.23 16.23
CA ARG A 484 -3.67 -24.26 16.73
C ARG A 484 -2.87 -23.73 17.92
N LYS A 485 -2.50 -24.64 18.82
CA LYS A 485 -1.48 -24.42 19.85
C LYS A 485 -0.31 -25.35 19.60
N ASN A 486 0.90 -24.91 19.93
CA ASN A 486 2.08 -25.74 19.87
C ASN A 486 1.93 -26.91 20.85
N PRO A 487 1.92 -28.17 20.40
CA PRO A 487 1.60 -29.32 21.24
C PRO A 487 2.67 -29.62 22.30
N HIS A 488 3.88 -29.05 22.17
CA HIS A 488 5.00 -29.32 23.08
C HIS A 488 5.08 -28.37 24.27
N ASN A 489 4.61 -27.12 24.14
CA ASN A 489 4.68 -26.09 25.19
C ASN A 489 3.35 -25.38 25.48
N GLY A 490 2.29 -25.67 24.73
CA GLY A 490 0.96 -25.06 24.90
C GLY A 490 0.83 -23.61 24.40
N GLU A 491 1.87 -23.07 23.76
CA GLU A 491 1.91 -21.71 23.22
C GLU A 491 0.86 -21.52 22.12
N GLN A 492 0.19 -20.35 22.12
CA GLN A 492 -0.75 -19.99 21.07
C GLN A 492 0.03 -19.69 19.78
N LEU A 493 -0.30 -20.38 18.69
CA LEU A 493 0.29 -20.12 17.39
C LEU A 493 -0.43 -18.95 16.72
N CYS A 494 0.24 -18.31 15.76
CA CYS A 494 -0.28 -17.20 14.96
C CYS A 494 -0.20 -17.53 13.47
N HIS A 495 -0.82 -16.74 12.58
CA HIS A 495 -0.36 -16.66 11.19
C HIS A 495 0.87 -15.75 11.19
N PHE A 496 2.08 -16.33 11.19
CA PHE A 496 3.30 -15.53 11.21
C PHE A 496 3.60 -14.95 9.83
N TRP A 497 3.62 -15.77 8.77
CA TRP A 497 3.99 -15.33 7.42
C TRP A 497 3.01 -14.37 6.74
N GLY A 498 1.71 -14.45 7.04
CA GLY A 498 0.70 -13.56 6.48
C GLY A 498 0.03 -13.97 5.16
N TYR A 499 0.28 -15.19 4.65
CA TYR A 499 -0.45 -15.75 3.50
C TYR A 499 -1.90 -16.13 3.86
N SER A 500 -2.70 -15.12 4.19
CA SER A 500 -4.14 -15.18 4.44
C SER A 500 -4.68 -13.74 4.48
N THR A 501 -4.78 -13.09 3.32
CA THR A 501 -5.06 -11.65 3.25
C THR A 501 -6.53 -11.33 3.55
N VAL A 502 -6.74 -10.41 4.50
CA VAL A 502 -8.03 -9.79 4.86
C VAL A 502 -8.29 -8.55 4.00
N ASN A 503 -7.28 -7.68 3.83
CA ASN A 503 -7.42 -6.46 3.02
C ASN A 503 -6.15 -6.17 2.22
N PHE A 504 -6.33 -5.87 0.93
CA PHE A 504 -5.27 -5.80 -0.08
C PHE A 504 -4.68 -4.38 -0.26
N TYR A 505 -5.34 -3.32 0.23
CA TYR A 505 -4.87 -1.93 0.10
C TYR A 505 -4.15 -1.41 1.36
N VAL A 506 -4.27 -2.11 2.49
CA VAL A 506 -3.80 -1.62 3.79
C VAL A 506 -2.55 -2.39 4.21
N PRO A 507 -1.43 -1.72 4.57
CA PRO A 507 -0.29 -2.39 5.18
C PRO A 507 -0.63 -2.90 6.58
N MET A 508 -0.16 -4.11 6.89
CA MET A 508 -0.39 -4.83 8.14
C MET A 508 -0.20 -3.93 9.38
N GLN A 509 -1.30 -3.66 10.10
CA GLN A 509 -1.31 -2.73 11.24
C GLN A 509 -0.36 -3.17 12.35
N ARG A 510 -0.17 -4.49 12.54
CA ARG A 510 0.74 -5.03 13.56
C ARG A 510 2.23 -4.87 13.22
N PHE A 511 2.57 -4.41 12.01
CA PHE A 511 3.90 -3.96 11.65
C PHE A 511 4.07 -2.42 11.78
N SER A 512 3.06 -1.72 12.29
CA SER A 512 3.17 -0.32 12.73
C SER A 512 3.97 -0.21 14.04
N SER A 513 4.74 0.87 14.18
CA SER A 513 5.43 1.25 15.43
C SER A 513 4.59 2.16 16.34
N ARG A 514 3.35 2.47 15.95
CA ARG A 514 2.43 3.35 16.69
C ARG A 514 1.01 2.84 16.56
N ASP A 515 0.29 2.80 17.68
CA ASP A 515 -1.13 2.50 17.73
C ASP A 515 -1.94 3.76 17.39
N ARG A 516 -2.02 4.07 16.09
CA ARG A 516 -2.81 5.18 15.53
C ARG A 516 -3.26 4.83 14.11
N ILE A 517 -4.50 5.18 13.78
CA ILE A 517 -5.07 5.10 12.43
C ILE A 517 -4.10 5.71 11.40
N GLY A 518 -3.78 4.95 10.34
CA GLY A 518 -2.87 5.37 9.27
C GLY A 518 -1.37 5.29 9.60
N ALA A 519 -0.98 4.93 10.83
CA ALA A 519 0.44 4.83 11.19
C ALA A 519 1.18 3.74 10.41
N ALA A 520 0.53 2.63 10.08
CA ALA A 520 1.10 1.57 9.23
C ALA A 520 1.42 2.09 7.81
N ILE A 521 0.55 2.91 7.22
CA ILE A 521 0.76 3.55 5.90
C ILE A 521 1.98 4.46 5.94
N VAL A 522 2.04 5.37 6.92
CA VAL A 522 3.19 6.29 7.08
C VAL A 522 4.48 5.51 7.36
N GLY A 523 4.43 4.45 8.18
CA GLY A 523 5.55 3.57 8.47
C GLY A 523 6.07 2.85 7.22
N PHE A 524 5.16 2.30 6.41
CA PHE A 524 5.49 1.64 5.15
C PHE A 524 6.11 2.62 4.14
N LYS A 525 5.44 3.75 3.84
CA LYS A 525 5.96 4.78 2.91
C LYS A 525 7.35 5.29 3.38
N THR A 526 7.55 5.46 4.69
CA THR A 526 8.87 5.81 5.26
C THR A 526 9.92 4.74 5.00
N MET A 527 9.59 3.46 5.22
CA MET A 527 10.51 2.34 4.96
C MET A 527 10.91 2.27 3.48
N VAL A 528 9.95 2.37 2.57
CA VAL A 528 10.22 2.40 1.11
C VAL A 528 11.13 3.59 0.76
N ARG A 529 10.82 4.79 1.28
CA ARG A 529 11.63 6.00 1.03
C ARG A 529 13.09 5.83 1.47
N GLU A 530 13.34 5.29 2.66
CA GLU A 530 14.72 5.11 3.15
C GLU A 530 15.46 3.95 2.45
N LEU A 531 14.76 2.91 1.96
CA LEU A 531 15.34 1.87 1.10
C LEU A 531 15.72 2.42 -0.29
N HIS A 532 14.79 3.16 -0.93
CA HIS A 532 15.02 3.82 -2.22
C HIS A 532 16.17 4.82 -2.16
N ARG A 533 16.29 5.58 -1.06
CA ARG A 533 17.37 6.55 -0.81
C ARG A 533 18.77 5.93 -0.90
N VAL A 534 18.90 4.65 -0.58
CA VAL A 534 20.18 3.90 -0.67
C VAL A 534 20.25 2.96 -1.88
N GLY A 535 19.29 3.04 -2.79
CA GLY A 535 19.24 2.23 -4.01
C GLY A 535 18.81 0.79 -3.80
N ILE A 536 18.04 0.49 -2.74
CA ILE A 536 17.40 -0.82 -2.54
C ILE A 536 15.94 -0.72 -2.98
N GLU A 537 15.52 -1.61 -3.88
CA GLU A 537 14.13 -1.74 -4.33
C GLU A 537 13.27 -2.55 -3.35
N VAL A 538 11.95 -2.36 -3.41
CA VAL A 538 10.96 -3.08 -2.62
C VAL A 538 10.04 -3.87 -3.55
N ILE A 539 10.13 -5.20 -3.45
CA ILE A 539 9.23 -6.16 -4.08
C ILE A 539 8.30 -6.68 -2.98
N LEU A 540 7.00 -6.76 -3.24
CA LEU A 540 6.03 -7.33 -2.30
C LEU A 540 5.59 -8.72 -2.73
N ASP A 541 5.55 -9.66 -1.79
CA ASP A 541 4.82 -10.91 -1.96
C ASP A 541 3.30 -10.64 -1.82
N VAL A 542 2.51 -11.06 -2.82
CA VAL A 542 1.10 -10.73 -2.95
C VAL A 542 0.22 -11.95 -3.22
N VAL A 543 -0.86 -12.05 -2.44
CA VAL A 543 -1.67 -13.26 -2.28
C VAL A 543 -3.06 -13.06 -2.90
N PHE A 544 -3.11 -12.73 -4.19
CA PHE A 544 -4.38 -12.54 -4.91
C PHE A 544 -5.12 -13.84 -5.25
N ASN A 545 -4.55 -15.00 -4.92
CA ASN A 545 -5.09 -16.31 -5.32
C ASN A 545 -6.20 -16.83 -4.37
N HIS A 546 -6.18 -16.44 -3.09
CA HIS A 546 -7.21 -16.74 -2.09
C HIS A 546 -7.41 -15.53 -1.14
N THR A 547 -8.36 -15.64 -0.21
CA THR A 547 -8.58 -14.64 0.85
C THR A 547 -8.66 -15.29 2.22
N ALA A 548 -8.57 -14.49 3.29
CA ALA A 548 -8.79 -14.92 4.67
C ALA A 548 -10.23 -15.34 5.00
N GLU A 549 -11.15 -15.40 4.03
CA GLU A 549 -12.53 -15.84 4.25
C GLU A 549 -12.69 -17.37 4.32
N GLY A 550 -11.63 -18.12 3.95
CA GLY A 550 -11.65 -19.59 3.95
C GLY A 550 -12.69 -20.16 2.99
N ALA A 551 -13.06 -21.43 3.19
CA ALA A 551 -14.29 -21.97 2.61
C ALA A 551 -15.52 -21.40 3.34
N TRP A 552 -16.67 -21.36 2.66
CA TRP A 552 -17.89 -20.80 3.23
C TRP A 552 -18.30 -21.46 4.55
N GLY A 553 -18.55 -20.64 5.57
CA GLY A 553 -18.89 -21.09 6.92
C GLY A 553 -17.70 -21.46 7.83
N GLU A 554 -16.45 -21.37 7.36
CA GLU A 554 -15.27 -21.57 8.23
C GLU A 554 -15.04 -20.41 9.22
N HIS A 555 -15.52 -19.20 8.89
CA HIS A 555 -15.37 -18.00 9.69
C HIS A 555 -16.71 -17.29 9.95
N HIS A 556 -16.79 -16.53 11.05
CA HIS A 556 -17.99 -15.78 11.45
C HIS A 556 -18.16 -14.42 10.77
N TRP A 557 -17.29 -14.11 9.79
CA TRP A 557 -17.26 -12.84 9.06
C TRP A 557 -16.91 -13.10 7.60
N HIS A 558 -17.48 -12.30 6.70
CA HIS A 558 -17.25 -12.36 5.26
C HIS A 558 -17.16 -10.94 4.69
N SER A 559 -16.35 -10.74 3.64
CA SER A 559 -16.19 -9.46 2.93
C SER A 559 -16.67 -9.61 1.49
N TRP A 560 -15.86 -10.24 0.64
CA TRP A 560 -16.10 -10.43 -0.78
C TRP A 560 -17.23 -11.42 -1.03
N ALA A 561 -17.30 -12.50 -0.24
CA ALA A 561 -18.39 -13.48 -0.34
C ALA A 561 -19.75 -12.84 0.00
N ALA A 562 -19.79 -11.95 1.00
CA ALA A 562 -21.00 -11.21 1.38
C ALA A 562 -21.42 -10.12 0.36
N ILE A 563 -20.49 -9.67 -0.51
CA ILE A 563 -20.78 -8.68 -1.55
C ILE A 563 -21.27 -9.36 -2.83
N ALA A 564 -20.51 -10.33 -3.37
CA ALA A 564 -20.82 -11.02 -4.62
C ALA A 564 -19.97 -12.30 -4.77
N LYS A 565 -20.29 -13.35 -4.00
CA LYS A 565 -19.50 -14.60 -3.95
C LYS A 565 -19.19 -15.19 -5.32
N GLU A 566 -20.18 -15.21 -6.22
CA GLU A 566 -20.10 -15.77 -7.58
C GLU A 566 -19.21 -14.96 -8.53
N ARG A 567 -18.82 -13.73 -8.16
CA ARG A 567 -17.89 -12.88 -8.91
C ARG A 567 -16.47 -12.98 -8.38
N TYR A 568 -16.33 -12.98 -7.06
CA TYR A 568 -15.01 -12.96 -6.41
C TYR A 568 -14.37 -14.34 -6.29
N TYR A 569 -15.13 -15.43 -6.27
CA TYR A 569 -14.60 -16.79 -6.08
C TYR A 569 -14.98 -17.75 -7.21
N ILE A 570 -14.10 -18.71 -7.49
CA ILE A 570 -14.37 -19.80 -8.42
C ILE A 570 -15.22 -20.85 -7.69
N LEU A 571 -16.45 -21.06 -8.17
CA LEU A 571 -17.42 -21.98 -7.57
C LEU A 571 -17.70 -23.17 -8.48
N ASN A 572 -17.80 -24.37 -7.90
CA ASN A 572 -18.25 -25.58 -8.57
C ASN A 572 -19.60 -26.02 -7.97
N ARG A 573 -20.68 -25.92 -8.76
CA ARG A 573 -22.06 -26.22 -8.33
C ARG A 573 -22.48 -25.47 -7.05
N GLY A 574 -22.00 -24.23 -6.87
CA GLY A 574 -22.27 -23.38 -5.70
C GLY A 574 -21.31 -23.56 -4.52
N HIS A 575 -20.45 -24.59 -4.55
CA HIS A 575 -19.43 -24.80 -3.52
C HIS A 575 -18.09 -24.16 -3.90
N ASP A 576 -17.33 -23.71 -2.91
CA ASP A 576 -16.01 -23.12 -3.11
C ASP A 576 -15.02 -24.14 -3.71
N THR A 577 -14.21 -23.68 -4.66
CA THR A 577 -13.09 -24.47 -5.18
C THR A 577 -11.79 -24.08 -4.48
N ASN A 578 -10.90 -25.05 -4.28
CA ASN A 578 -9.70 -24.88 -3.47
C ASN A 578 -8.45 -25.32 -4.24
N TYR A 579 -8.08 -24.56 -5.27
CA TYR A 579 -6.84 -24.75 -6.04
C TYR A 579 -5.60 -24.24 -5.29
N THR A 580 -5.81 -23.49 -4.20
CA THR A 580 -4.78 -22.82 -3.39
C THR A 580 -4.36 -23.65 -2.17
N GLY A 581 -5.21 -24.59 -1.73
CA GLY A 581 -5.06 -25.29 -0.45
C GLY A 581 -5.66 -24.53 0.75
N CYS A 582 -6.07 -23.27 0.56
CA CYS A 582 -6.47 -22.33 1.63
C CYS A 582 -7.99 -22.14 1.79
N GLY A 583 -8.81 -23.00 1.20
CA GLY A 583 -10.27 -23.06 1.39
C GLY A 583 -11.06 -22.48 0.21
N ASN A 584 -10.63 -21.32 -0.30
CA ASN A 584 -11.22 -20.68 -1.49
C ASN A 584 -10.17 -20.42 -2.59
N THR A 585 -10.67 -20.06 -3.78
CA THR A 585 -9.86 -19.59 -4.91
C THR A 585 -10.52 -18.37 -5.55
N VAL A 586 -9.79 -17.27 -5.68
CA VAL A 586 -10.27 -16.02 -6.28
C VAL A 586 -10.49 -16.19 -7.79
N SER A 587 -11.65 -15.73 -8.28
CA SER A 587 -12.00 -15.71 -9.71
C SER A 587 -11.31 -14.54 -10.42
N ALA A 588 -9.98 -14.59 -10.47
CA ALA A 588 -9.12 -13.50 -10.94
C ALA A 588 -9.39 -13.03 -12.39
N ASN A 589 -10.14 -13.81 -13.17
CA ASN A 589 -10.50 -13.53 -14.56
C ASN A 589 -11.97 -13.15 -14.78
N ASP A 590 -12.81 -13.05 -13.74
CA ASP A 590 -14.05 -12.26 -13.84
C ASP A 590 -13.68 -10.78 -14.07
N PRO A 591 -14.37 -10.03 -14.96
CA PRO A 591 -14.02 -8.65 -15.25
C PRO A 591 -13.90 -7.74 -14.01
N MET A 592 -14.80 -7.89 -13.03
CA MET A 592 -14.84 -7.04 -11.82
C MET A 592 -13.66 -7.34 -10.90
N THR A 593 -13.42 -8.63 -10.63
CA THR A 593 -12.28 -9.10 -9.83
C THR A 593 -10.95 -8.74 -10.50
N CYS A 594 -10.89 -8.84 -11.82
CA CYS A 594 -9.73 -8.46 -12.62
C CYS A 594 -9.41 -6.95 -12.55
N ASP A 595 -10.41 -6.07 -12.59
CA ASP A 595 -10.20 -4.63 -12.43
C ASP A 595 -9.72 -4.29 -11.01
N TRP A 596 -10.35 -4.89 -9.99
CA TRP A 596 -9.93 -4.74 -8.59
C TRP A 596 -8.45 -5.13 -8.35
N ILE A 597 -7.98 -6.26 -8.89
CA ILE A 597 -6.57 -6.67 -8.76
C ILE A 597 -5.63 -5.65 -9.44
N VAL A 598 -5.98 -5.18 -10.65
CA VAL A 598 -5.17 -4.19 -11.38
C VAL A 598 -5.12 -2.85 -10.64
N ASP A 599 -6.26 -2.36 -10.14
CA ASP A 599 -6.34 -1.12 -9.34
C ASP A 599 -5.54 -1.22 -8.04
N CYS A 600 -5.57 -2.37 -7.38
CA CYS A 600 -4.76 -2.64 -6.19
C CYS A 600 -3.27 -2.59 -6.50
N LEU A 601 -2.81 -3.26 -7.57
CA LEU A 601 -1.41 -3.20 -7.99
C LEU A 601 -0.99 -1.77 -8.36
N CYS A 602 -1.86 -1.02 -9.06
CA CYS A 602 -1.64 0.38 -9.40
C CYS A 602 -1.47 1.25 -8.14
N TYR A 603 -2.31 1.07 -7.13
CA TYR A 603 -2.19 1.77 -5.83
C TYR A 603 -0.81 1.54 -5.19
N TRP A 604 -0.35 0.29 -5.11
CA TRP A 604 0.95 -0.01 -4.50
C TRP A 604 2.13 0.58 -5.29
N VAL A 605 2.04 0.67 -6.63
CA VAL A 605 3.06 1.33 -7.46
C VAL A 605 3.01 2.86 -7.32
N GLU A 606 1.84 3.48 -7.51
CA GLU A 606 1.69 4.94 -7.57
C GLU A 606 1.77 5.60 -6.18
N GLU A 607 1.06 5.08 -5.18
CA GLU A 607 0.91 5.72 -3.87
C GLU A 607 1.95 5.26 -2.84
N MET A 608 2.41 4.01 -2.96
CA MET A 608 3.30 3.35 -2.01
C MET A 608 4.71 3.13 -2.57
N HIS A 609 4.96 3.50 -3.84
CA HIS A 609 6.24 3.39 -4.55
C HIS A 609 6.87 1.98 -4.56
N VAL A 610 6.05 0.93 -4.66
CA VAL A 610 6.53 -0.46 -4.80
C VAL A 610 7.16 -0.67 -6.19
N ASP A 611 8.32 -1.33 -6.24
CA ASP A 611 9.10 -1.57 -7.47
C ASP A 611 8.68 -2.84 -8.24
N GLY A 612 7.94 -3.74 -7.58
CA GLY A 612 7.48 -4.99 -8.18
C GLY A 612 6.75 -5.91 -7.20
N PHE A 613 6.31 -7.05 -7.71
CA PHE A 613 5.49 -8.02 -6.99
C PHE A 613 5.94 -9.45 -7.30
N ARG A 614 6.03 -10.28 -6.26
CA ARG A 614 6.06 -11.75 -6.35
C ARG A 614 4.65 -12.25 -6.08
N PHE A 615 4.06 -12.92 -7.07
CA PHE A 615 2.70 -13.43 -6.99
C PHE A 615 2.72 -14.85 -6.44
N ASP A 616 2.11 -15.01 -5.28
CA ASP A 616 1.87 -16.29 -4.62
C ASP A 616 0.91 -17.18 -5.42
N LEU A 617 1.24 -18.48 -5.52
CA LEU A 617 0.50 -19.50 -6.27
C LEU A 617 -0.08 -18.98 -7.59
N ALA A 618 0.75 -18.27 -8.38
CA ALA A 618 0.32 -17.42 -9.48
C ALA A 618 -0.44 -18.18 -10.58
N SER A 619 -0.31 -19.50 -10.65
CA SER A 619 -1.06 -20.32 -11.60
C SER A 619 -2.55 -20.34 -11.32
N ALA A 620 -2.99 -20.17 -10.07
CA ALA A 620 -4.40 -20.00 -9.74
C ALA A 620 -5.00 -18.74 -10.40
N LEU A 621 -4.22 -17.67 -10.54
CA LEU A 621 -4.62 -16.42 -11.22
C LEU A 621 -4.83 -16.59 -12.73
N THR A 622 -4.37 -17.70 -13.31
CA THR A 622 -4.60 -18.04 -14.73
C THR A 622 -5.92 -18.77 -14.97
N ARG A 623 -6.65 -19.14 -13.91
CA ARG A 623 -7.85 -19.97 -14.01
C ARG A 623 -9.07 -19.17 -14.49
N GLY A 624 -9.84 -19.77 -15.38
CA GLY A 624 -11.17 -19.29 -15.75
C GLY A 624 -12.20 -19.58 -14.65
N GLY A 625 -13.41 -19.04 -14.80
CA GLY A 625 -14.53 -19.32 -13.89
C GLY A 625 -15.00 -20.79 -13.89
N ASP A 626 -14.53 -21.62 -14.84
CA ASP A 626 -14.71 -23.07 -14.84
C ASP A 626 -13.58 -23.83 -14.11
N GLY A 627 -12.67 -23.11 -13.46
CA GLY A 627 -11.53 -23.63 -12.72
C GLY A 627 -10.36 -24.13 -13.56
N LYS A 628 -10.43 -24.07 -14.91
CA LYS A 628 -9.35 -24.53 -15.79
C LYS A 628 -8.30 -23.45 -16.01
N VAL A 629 -7.03 -23.85 -16.07
CA VAL A 629 -5.91 -22.98 -16.47
C VAL A 629 -6.11 -22.44 -17.88
N SER A 630 -5.97 -21.13 -18.05
CA SER A 630 -5.92 -20.45 -19.34
C SER A 630 -4.50 -19.97 -19.65
N MET A 631 -4.08 -20.12 -20.90
CA MET A 631 -2.83 -19.55 -21.42
C MET A 631 -3.00 -18.14 -22.02
N ASP A 632 -4.23 -17.64 -22.10
CA ASP A 632 -4.55 -16.23 -22.41
C ASP A 632 -5.57 -15.65 -21.39
N PRO A 633 -5.22 -15.59 -20.09
CA PRO A 633 -6.10 -15.07 -19.05
C PRO A 633 -6.30 -13.56 -19.18
N LEU A 634 -7.50 -13.08 -18.83
CA LEU A 634 -7.87 -11.65 -18.91
C LEU A 634 -6.96 -10.78 -18.03
N LEU A 635 -6.66 -11.24 -16.81
CA LEU A 635 -5.83 -10.49 -15.86
C LEU A 635 -4.44 -10.18 -16.43
N MET A 636 -3.76 -11.18 -16.99
CA MET A 636 -2.41 -10.98 -17.54
C MET A 636 -2.41 -10.01 -18.72
N ARG A 637 -3.47 -10.02 -19.55
CA ARG A 637 -3.64 -9.04 -20.64
C ARG A 637 -3.85 -7.61 -20.11
N LYS A 638 -4.72 -7.42 -19.10
CA LYS A 638 -4.91 -6.08 -18.49
C LYS A 638 -3.61 -5.59 -17.84
N MET A 639 -2.94 -6.42 -17.03
CA MET A 639 -1.65 -6.08 -16.40
C MET A 639 -0.52 -5.78 -17.40
N ALA A 640 -0.53 -6.41 -18.58
CA ALA A 640 0.43 -6.14 -19.65
C ALA A 640 0.14 -4.83 -20.40
N GLN A 641 -1.12 -4.39 -20.43
CA GLN A 641 -1.57 -3.17 -21.12
C GLN A 641 -1.57 -1.93 -20.22
N GLU A 642 -1.69 -2.10 -18.89
CA GLU A 642 -1.78 -1.01 -17.92
C GLU A 642 -0.49 -0.16 -17.85
N PRO A 643 -0.52 1.12 -18.27
CA PRO A 643 0.67 1.97 -18.33
C PRO A 643 1.32 2.24 -16.96
N LYS A 644 0.54 2.35 -15.88
CA LYS A 644 1.03 2.60 -14.52
C LYS A 644 1.91 1.46 -14.04
N LEU A 645 1.49 0.23 -14.34
CA LEU A 645 2.23 -0.96 -13.99
C LEU A 645 3.49 -1.14 -14.84
N SER A 646 3.66 -0.47 -15.99
CA SER A 646 4.72 -0.74 -16.99
C SER A 646 6.16 -0.86 -16.44
N ARG A 647 6.48 -0.16 -15.34
CA ARG A 647 7.80 -0.19 -14.68
C ARG A 647 7.95 -1.26 -13.59
N ALA A 648 6.84 -1.79 -13.08
CA ALA A 648 6.84 -2.80 -12.03
C ALA A 648 7.41 -4.13 -12.53
N LYS A 649 8.19 -4.79 -11.66
CA LYS A 649 8.70 -6.15 -11.91
C LYS A 649 7.63 -7.17 -11.50
N PHE A 650 7.45 -8.22 -12.29
CA PHE A 650 6.52 -9.31 -11.99
C PHE A 650 7.29 -10.63 -11.89
N ILE A 651 7.18 -11.28 -10.73
CA ILE A 651 7.75 -12.59 -10.43
C ILE A 651 6.57 -13.52 -10.13
N ALA A 652 6.50 -14.69 -10.76
CA ALA A 652 5.48 -15.69 -10.50
C ALA A 652 6.04 -16.86 -9.70
N GLU A 653 5.33 -17.26 -8.65
CA GLU A 653 5.31 -18.66 -8.26
C GLU A 653 4.47 -19.43 -9.28
N ALA A 654 5.13 -19.99 -10.30
CA ALA A 654 4.45 -20.58 -11.46
C ALA A 654 3.91 -22.01 -11.19
N TRP A 655 3.25 -22.20 -10.04
CA TRP A 655 2.44 -23.38 -9.70
C TRP A 655 1.22 -23.01 -8.86
N ASP A 656 0.32 -23.97 -8.63
CA ASP A 656 -0.68 -23.96 -7.55
C ASP A 656 -0.82 -25.40 -6.99
N CYS A 657 -1.70 -25.62 -6.02
CA CYS A 657 -1.81 -26.91 -5.33
C CYS A 657 -2.46 -28.03 -6.16
N SER A 658 -2.91 -27.77 -7.40
CA SER A 658 -3.60 -28.77 -8.24
C SER A 658 -2.67 -29.43 -9.26
N TRP A 659 -1.85 -30.36 -8.78
CA TRP A 659 -0.97 -31.16 -9.63
C TRP A 659 -1.76 -32.13 -10.55
N PRO A 660 -1.39 -32.29 -11.84
CA PRO A 660 -0.31 -31.63 -12.56
C PRO A 660 -0.71 -30.31 -13.25
N ASP A 661 -2.01 -30.07 -13.41
CA ASP A 661 -2.56 -28.99 -14.26
C ASP A 661 -2.08 -27.60 -13.87
N GLY A 662 -1.88 -27.36 -12.57
CA GLY A 662 -1.39 -26.11 -12.02
C GLY A 662 0.09 -25.82 -12.22
N TYR A 663 0.93 -26.75 -12.71
CA TYR A 663 2.39 -26.54 -12.77
C TYR A 663 2.85 -25.88 -14.08
N LEU A 664 3.10 -24.58 -14.03
CA LEU A 664 3.34 -23.71 -15.20
C LEU A 664 4.78 -23.19 -15.34
N VAL A 665 5.75 -23.74 -14.60
CA VAL A 665 7.17 -23.36 -14.71
C VAL A 665 7.67 -23.52 -16.16
N GLY A 666 8.36 -22.49 -16.67
CA GLY A 666 8.79 -22.34 -18.06
C GLY A 666 7.67 -21.89 -19.01
N LYS A 667 6.40 -21.96 -18.61
CA LYS A 667 5.22 -21.77 -19.47
C LYS A 667 4.35 -20.57 -19.09
N PHE A 668 4.58 -19.91 -17.95
CA PHE A 668 3.64 -18.93 -17.38
C PHE A 668 3.18 -17.84 -18.38
N PRO A 669 1.87 -17.60 -18.54
CA PRO A 669 1.34 -16.71 -19.57
C PRO A 669 1.65 -15.25 -19.26
N SER A 670 2.43 -14.59 -20.13
CA SER A 670 2.83 -13.19 -19.92
C SER A 670 1.77 -12.15 -20.32
N GLY A 671 0.66 -12.54 -20.94
CA GLY A 671 -0.40 -11.63 -21.42
C GLY A 671 0.02 -10.67 -22.55
N GLY A 672 1.22 -10.84 -23.11
CA GLY A 672 1.85 -9.92 -24.05
C GLY A 672 3.33 -10.26 -24.24
N PRO A 673 4.19 -9.26 -24.53
CA PRO A 673 5.64 -9.46 -24.61
C PRO A 673 6.22 -10.12 -23.34
N PRO A 674 7.35 -10.85 -23.43
CA PRO A 674 7.85 -11.63 -22.30
C PRO A 674 8.34 -10.72 -21.17
N ARG A 675 7.57 -10.67 -20.09
CA ARG A 675 7.74 -9.71 -18.98
C ARG A 675 7.86 -10.37 -17.61
N TRP A 676 7.30 -11.57 -17.46
CA TRP A 676 7.26 -12.32 -16.20
C TRP A 676 8.53 -13.13 -15.99
N ALA A 677 9.13 -12.93 -14.83
CA ALA A 677 10.08 -13.87 -14.24
C ALA A 677 9.34 -14.92 -13.41
N GLU A 678 10.01 -16.02 -13.11
CA GLU A 678 9.47 -17.12 -12.34
C GLU A 678 10.47 -17.55 -11.26
N TRP A 679 9.96 -17.90 -10.08
CA TRP A 679 10.70 -18.73 -9.12
C TRP A 679 11.06 -20.07 -9.77
N ASN A 680 12.34 -20.31 -10.00
CA ASN A 680 12.79 -21.52 -10.69
C ASN A 680 12.97 -22.69 -9.71
N GLY A 681 11.86 -23.37 -9.37
CA GLY A 681 11.89 -24.58 -8.53
C GLY A 681 12.76 -25.70 -9.13
N ILE A 682 12.86 -25.79 -10.45
CA ILE A 682 13.72 -26.76 -11.14
C ILE A 682 15.21 -26.45 -10.90
N PHE A 683 15.60 -25.16 -10.81
CA PHE A 683 16.93 -24.74 -10.36
C PHE A 683 17.17 -25.20 -8.92
N ARG A 684 16.29 -24.82 -7.98
CA ARG A 684 16.37 -25.22 -6.56
C ARG A 684 16.65 -26.72 -6.42
N ASP A 685 15.81 -27.55 -7.04
CA ASP A 685 15.87 -29.01 -6.86
C ASP A 685 17.07 -29.65 -7.58
N THR A 686 17.41 -29.17 -8.78
CA THR A 686 18.61 -29.66 -9.50
C THR A 686 19.89 -29.36 -8.72
N ILE A 687 20.06 -28.12 -8.22
CA ILE A 687 21.26 -27.72 -7.48
C ILE A 687 21.34 -28.47 -6.14
N ARG A 688 20.20 -28.64 -5.44
CA ARG A 688 20.09 -29.49 -4.23
C ARG A 688 20.56 -30.93 -4.48
N CYS A 689 19.99 -31.61 -5.48
CA CYS A 689 20.38 -32.98 -5.84
C CYS A 689 21.87 -33.07 -6.22
N PHE A 690 22.36 -32.16 -7.08
CA PHE A 690 23.74 -32.19 -7.56
C PHE A 690 24.75 -32.05 -6.42
N ILE A 691 24.61 -31.01 -5.58
CA ILE A 691 25.53 -30.71 -4.48
C ILE A 691 25.46 -31.74 -3.35
N LYS A 692 24.30 -32.36 -3.15
CA LYS A 692 24.14 -33.54 -2.28
C LYS A 692 24.94 -34.76 -2.76
N GLY A 693 25.17 -34.88 -4.07
CA GLY A 693 25.89 -35.99 -4.69
C GLY A 693 24.99 -37.03 -5.35
N ASP A 694 23.72 -36.71 -5.64
CA ASP A 694 22.80 -37.62 -6.33
C ASP A 694 23.25 -37.81 -7.79
N ALA A 695 23.54 -39.04 -8.21
CA ALA A 695 24.16 -39.33 -9.51
C ALA A 695 23.32 -38.88 -10.73
N GLY A 696 24.01 -38.62 -11.85
CA GLY A 696 23.37 -38.29 -13.14
C GLY A 696 22.80 -36.87 -13.24
N LYS A 697 23.21 -35.95 -12.37
CA LYS A 697 22.70 -34.57 -12.33
C LYS A 697 23.57 -33.57 -13.10
N THR A 698 24.74 -33.95 -13.59
CA THR A 698 25.74 -33.07 -14.23
C THR A 698 25.19 -32.26 -15.42
N GLY A 699 24.44 -32.88 -16.33
CA GLY A 699 23.84 -32.19 -17.49
C GLY A 699 22.68 -31.25 -17.10
N ASP A 700 21.85 -31.66 -16.15
CA ASP A 700 20.78 -30.82 -15.61
C ASP A 700 21.40 -29.60 -14.89
N PHE A 701 22.43 -29.80 -14.06
CA PHE A 701 23.18 -28.75 -13.37
C PHE A 701 23.82 -27.75 -14.34
N ALA A 702 24.51 -28.23 -15.39
CA ALA A 702 25.08 -27.40 -16.43
C ALA A 702 24.03 -26.47 -17.07
N THR A 703 22.84 -27.00 -17.33
CA THR A 703 21.71 -26.25 -17.90
C THR A 703 21.20 -25.17 -16.93
N ARG A 704 21.17 -25.47 -15.62
CA ARG A 704 20.82 -24.49 -14.57
C ARG A 704 21.83 -23.35 -14.46
N ILE A 705 23.14 -23.66 -14.41
CA ILE A 705 24.21 -22.64 -14.38
C ILE A 705 24.11 -21.71 -15.61
N CYS A 706 23.75 -22.23 -16.78
CA CYS A 706 23.55 -21.44 -17.99
C CYS A 706 22.24 -20.64 -18.06
N GLY A 707 21.47 -20.56 -16.98
CA GLY A 707 20.24 -19.75 -16.87
C GLY A 707 18.98 -20.46 -17.34
N SER A 708 18.95 -21.80 -17.37
CA SER A 708 17.78 -22.63 -17.71
C SER A 708 17.15 -22.28 -19.07
N SER A 709 17.96 -22.33 -20.12
CA SER A 709 17.52 -22.02 -21.49
C SER A 709 16.42 -22.95 -22.01
N ASP A 710 16.34 -24.17 -21.50
CA ASP A 710 15.26 -25.12 -21.74
C ASP A 710 13.89 -24.58 -21.29
N LEU A 711 13.83 -23.92 -20.14
CA LEU A 711 12.61 -23.36 -19.58
C LEU A 711 12.22 -22.01 -20.20
N PHE A 712 13.19 -21.14 -20.49
CA PHE A 712 12.90 -19.73 -20.80
C PHE A 712 13.16 -19.33 -22.27
N LYS A 713 14.05 -20.00 -23.00
CA LYS A 713 14.43 -19.54 -24.36
C LYS A 713 13.31 -19.68 -25.38
N HIS A 714 12.47 -20.71 -25.25
CA HIS A 714 11.48 -21.08 -26.26
C HIS A 714 10.34 -20.08 -26.41
N ASN A 715 9.99 -19.33 -25.35
CA ASN A 715 8.96 -18.28 -25.36
C ASN A 715 9.55 -16.85 -25.35
N GLY A 716 10.78 -16.69 -25.83
CA GLY A 716 11.44 -15.39 -25.99
C GLY A 716 11.96 -14.76 -24.69
N ARG A 717 11.82 -15.46 -23.55
CA ARG A 717 12.37 -15.03 -22.26
C ARG A 717 13.89 -15.18 -22.22
N LYS A 718 14.50 -14.44 -21.30
CA LYS A 718 15.94 -14.23 -21.15
C LYS A 718 16.42 -14.88 -19.85
N PRO A 719 17.74 -15.08 -19.63
CA PRO A 719 18.24 -15.74 -18.41
C PRO A 719 17.72 -15.11 -17.12
N PHE A 720 17.61 -13.78 -17.08
CA PHE A 720 17.13 -13.02 -15.92
C PHE A 720 15.64 -13.19 -15.59
N HIS A 721 14.86 -13.88 -16.43
CA HIS A 721 13.50 -14.31 -16.04
C HIS A 721 13.52 -15.58 -15.16
N SER A 722 14.67 -16.24 -15.01
CA SER A 722 14.89 -17.26 -13.99
C SER A 722 15.27 -16.59 -12.67
N ILE A 723 14.36 -16.58 -11.69
CA ILE A 723 14.71 -16.28 -10.30
C ILE A 723 15.30 -17.55 -9.70
N ASN A 724 16.62 -17.56 -9.58
CA ASN A 724 17.38 -18.68 -9.04
C ASN A 724 17.42 -18.57 -7.52
N PHE A 725 17.06 -19.66 -6.82
CA PHE A 725 17.12 -19.73 -5.36
C PHE A 725 17.48 -21.15 -4.91
N ILE A 726 18.10 -21.28 -3.74
CA ILE A 726 18.38 -22.58 -3.10
C ILE A 726 17.38 -22.87 -1.99
N THR A 727 16.89 -21.81 -1.36
CA THR A 727 16.06 -21.78 -0.15
C THR A 727 15.17 -20.55 -0.23
N ALA A 728 13.98 -20.65 0.35
CA ALA A 728 12.98 -19.59 0.45
C ALA A 728 12.34 -19.69 1.85
N HIS A 729 11.30 -18.88 2.15
CA HIS A 729 10.55 -19.04 3.39
C HIS A 729 9.93 -20.45 3.50
N ASP A 730 9.52 -21.01 2.36
CA ASP A 730 9.13 -22.40 2.17
C ASP A 730 10.30 -23.39 2.20
N GLY A 731 10.11 -24.47 2.93
CA GLY A 731 11.11 -25.53 3.10
C GLY A 731 12.16 -25.20 4.14
N PHE A 732 13.30 -25.89 4.05
CA PHE A 732 14.43 -25.66 4.97
C PHE A 732 15.16 -24.34 4.68
N THR A 733 15.68 -23.72 5.74
CA THR A 733 16.78 -22.74 5.64
C THR A 733 18.06 -23.42 5.15
N LEU A 734 19.06 -22.67 4.69
CA LEU A 734 20.29 -23.24 4.14
C LEU A 734 21.08 -24.08 5.17
N LYS A 735 21.07 -23.69 6.46
CA LYS A 735 21.66 -24.50 7.53
C LYS A 735 20.88 -25.80 7.75
N ASP A 736 19.55 -25.76 7.68
CA ASP A 736 18.71 -26.94 7.93
C ASP A 736 18.72 -27.92 6.76
N LEU A 737 18.83 -27.41 5.51
CA LEU A 737 19.03 -28.19 4.28
C LEU A 737 20.27 -29.11 4.35
N VAL A 738 21.31 -28.69 5.07
CA VAL A 738 22.53 -29.48 5.32
C VAL A 738 22.56 -30.18 6.69
N SER A 739 21.49 -30.06 7.49
CA SER A 739 21.43 -30.59 8.86
C SER A 739 20.30 -31.60 9.11
N TYR A 740 19.31 -31.72 8.22
CA TYR A 740 18.16 -32.60 8.40
C TYR A 740 17.82 -33.38 7.13
N ASN A 741 17.50 -34.67 7.28
CA ASN A 741 16.95 -35.50 6.19
C ASN A 741 15.42 -35.51 6.20
N GLY A 742 14.79 -35.36 7.36
CA GLY A 742 13.32 -35.30 7.51
C GLY A 742 12.85 -33.97 8.08
N LYS A 743 11.58 -33.60 7.84
CA LYS A 743 10.97 -32.39 8.42
C LYS A 743 10.55 -32.63 9.89
N HIS A 744 10.67 -31.59 10.71
CA HIS A 744 10.40 -31.60 12.16
C HIS A 744 9.33 -30.56 12.53
N ASN A 745 8.18 -30.62 11.85
CA ASN A 745 7.14 -29.58 11.90
C ASN A 745 6.14 -29.73 13.07
N THR A 746 6.30 -30.74 13.92
CA THR A 746 5.34 -31.09 14.99
C THR A 746 4.97 -29.93 15.93
N CYS A 747 5.83 -28.92 16.08
CA CYS A 747 5.52 -27.69 16.82
C CYS A 747 4.37 -26.85 16.25
N ASN A 748 3.95 -27.11 15.02
CA ASN A 748 2.85 -26.41 14.35
C ASN A 748 1.47 -26.95 14.75
N GLY A 749 1.40 -28.06 15.51
CA GLY A 749 0.16 -28.80 15.74
C GLY A 749 -0.29 -29.64 14.53
N GLU A 750 0.56 -29.73 13.50
CA GLU A 750 0.36 -30.50 12.28
C GLU A 750 1.72 -30.96 11.72
N ASN A 751 1.71 -31.84 10.71
CA ASN A 751 2.93 -32.31 10.02
C ASN A 751 2.86 -32.05 8.50
N SER A 752 2.32 -30.89 8.12
CA SER A 752 2.26 -30.36 6.76
C SER A 752 3.66 -29.99 6.22
N GLY A 753 3.76 -29.40 5.03
CA GLY A 753 5.02 -29.00 4.39
C GLY A 753 5.67 -30.13 3.57
N ASP A 754 6.70 -29.79 2.79
CA ASP A 754 7.32 -30.71 1.82
C ASP A 754 8.04 -31.89 2.48
N ASP A 755 7.85 -33.09 1.94
CA ASP A 755 8.60 -34.30 2.34
C ASP A 755 9.86 -34.52 1.48
N HIS A 756 9.90 -34.00 0.25
CA HIS A 756 10.94 -34.23 -0.76
C HIS A 756 11.96 -33.08 -0.84
N ASN A 757 12.46 -32.65 0.32
CA ASN A 757 13.32 -31.47 0.48
C ASN A 757 14.65 -31.48 -0.32
N ASN A 758 15.04 -32.61 -0.91
CA ASN A 758 16.36 -32.81 -1.55
C ASN A 758 17.55 -32.47 -0.62
N SER A 759 17.37 -32.67 0.69
CA SER A 759 18.32 -32.33 1.75
C SER A 759 19.30 -33.46 2.09
N TRP A 760 20.36 -33.12 2.83
CA TRP A 760 21.28 -34.09 3.42
C TRP A 760 21.90 -33.60 4.72
N ASN A 761 21.68 -34.33 5.81
CA ASN A 761 22.14 -33.98 7.16
C ASN A 761 23.67 -34.04 7.40
N CYS A 762 24.44 -34.42 6.37
CA CYS A 762 25.90 -34.53 6.37
C CYS A 762 26.49 -35.54 7.38
N GLY A 763 25.68 -36.51 7.86
CA GLY A 763 26.12 -37.63 8.71
C GLY A 763 25.43 -37.72 10.08
N ALA A 764 24.79 -36.65 10.55
CA ALA A 764 24.05 -36.63 11.82
C ALA A 764 22.77 -35.79 11.65
N GLU A 765 21.65 -36.18 12.26
CA GLU A 765 20.42 -35.39 12.21
C GLU A 765 20.44 -34.26 13.25
N GLY A 766 20.17 -33.02 12.83
CA GLY A 766 20.11 -31.85 13.69
C GLY A 766 21.46 -31.35 14.21
N ASP A 767 21.46 -30.69 15.38
CA ASP A 767 22.67 -30.17 16.01
C ASP A 767 23.55 -31.33 16.51
N THR A 768 24.86 -31.27 16.24
CA THR A 768 25.82 -32.34 16.55
C THR A 768 27.05 -31.81 17.29
N GLY A 769 27.74 -32.67 18.03
CA GLY A 769 29.07 -32.38 18.58
C GLY A 769 30.18 -32.45 17.53
N GLU A 770 30.00 -33.25 16.49
CA GLU A 770 31.07 -33.77 15.63
C GLU A 770 31.69 -32.72 14.69
N GLY A 771 33.00 -32.51 14.83
CA GLY A 771 33.74 -31.49 14.07
C GLY A 771 33.78 -31.74 12.56
N HIS A 772 33.84 -33.01 12.14
CA HIS A 772 33.91 -33.36 10.71
C HIS A 772 32.57 -33.12 10.00
N VAL A 773 31.44 -33.49 10.62
CA VAL A 773 30.09 -33.14 10.14
C VAL A 773 29.92 -31.62 10.05
N LYS A 774 30.30 -30.87 11.10
CA LYS A 774 30.25 -29.39 11.09
C LYS A 774 31.06 -28.77 9.95
N HIS A 775 32.27 -29.28 9.70
CA HIS A 775 33.11 -28.81 8.60
C HIS A 775 32.48 -29.11 7.24
N LEU A 776 31.92 -30.32 7.05
CA LEU A 776 31.22 -30.69 5.82
C LEU A 776 29.98 -29.82 5.58
N ARG A 777 29.15 -29.56 6.61
CA ARG A 777 28.01 -28.62 6.51
C ARG A 777 28.46 -27.21 6.11
N GLN A 778 29.52 -26.71 6.72
CA GLN A 778 30.12 -25.41 6.38
C GLN A 778 30.62 -25.36 4.92
N LYS A 779 31.14 -26.46 4.40
CA LYS A 779 31.54 -26.62 3.00
C LYS A 779 30.33 -26.62 2.07
N GLN A 780 29.30 -27.41 2.38
CA GLN A 780 28.06 -27.53 1.60
C GLN A 780 27.29 -26.20 1.51
N MET A 781 27.15 -25.44 2.60
CA MET A 781 26.51 -24.12 2.56
C MET A 781 27.27 -23.15 1.63
N ARG A 782 28.60 -23.22 1.57
CA ARG A 782 29.40 -22.44 0.61
C ARG A 782 29.20 -22.92 -0.82
N ASN A 783 29.19 -24.24 -1.06
CA ASN A 783 28.95 -24.81 -2.39
C ASN A 783 27.61 -24.33 -2.96
N PHE A 784 26.54 -24.37 -2.16
CA PHE A 784 25.22 -23.85 -2.52
C PHE A 784 25.26 -22.37 -2.90
N MET A 785 25.90 -21.54 -2.08
CA MET A 785 26.06 -20.11 -2.34
C MET A 785 26.87 -19.87 -3.63
N VAL A 786 27.96 -20.60 -3.88
CA VAL A 786 28.76 -20.45 -5.12
C VAL A 786 27.94 -20.86 -6.35
N ALA A 787 27.19 -21.97 -6.30
CA ALA A 787 26.32 -22.36 -7.40
C ALA A 787 25.24 -21.30 -7.70
N LEU A 788 24.62 -20.74 -6.66
CA LEU A 788 23.64 -19.66 -6.81
C LEU A 788 24.24 -18.41 -7.47
N PHE A 789 25.33 -17.87 -6.91
CA PHE A 789 25.87 -16.58 -7.36
C PHE A 789 26.70 -16.66 -8.66
N MET A 790 27.27 -17.83 -8.99
CA MET A 790 28.00 -18.08 -10.24
C MET A 790 27.10 -18.69 -11.35
N SER A 791 25.78 -18.64 -11.20
CA SER A 791 24.82 -18.97 -12.26
C SER A 791 24.38 -17.73 -13.05
N ALA A 792 24.06 -17.89 -14.34
CA ALA A 792 23.26 -16.92 -15.07
C ALA A 792 21.79 -16.96 -14.60
N GLY A 793 21.11 -15.82 -14.68
CA GLY A 793 19.80 -15.59 -14.05
C GLY A 793 19.90 -14.73 -12.79
N THR A 794 18.77 -14.44 -12.15
CA THR A 794 18.69 -13.46 -11.05
C THR A 794 18.66 -14.19 -9.70
N PRO A 795 19.68 -14.03 -8.82
CA PRO A 795 19.75 -14.76 -7.57
C PRO A 795 18.87 -14.15 -6.47
N MET A 796 18.22 -15.02 -5.69
CA MET A 796 17.50 -14.70 -4.46
C MET A 796 18.09 -15.48 -3.28
N ILE A 797 18.19 -14.84 -2.11
CA ILE A 797 18.54 -15.49 -0.84
C ILE A 797 17.50 -15.20 0.25
N LEU A 798 17.23 -16.19 1.09
CA LEU A 798 16.40 -16.09 2.29
C LEU A 798 17.13 -15.38 3.44
N TYR A 799 16.44 -14.52 4.18
CA TYR A 799 16.99 -13.83 5.34
C TYR A 799 17.58 -14.79 6.39
N GLY A 800 18.82 -14.53 6.75
CA GLY A 800 19.59 -15.28 7.73
C GLY A 800 20.40 -16.44 7.16
N ASP A 801 20.17 -16.87 5.91
CA ASP A 801 21.02 -17.88 5.28
C ASP A 801 22.45 -17.37 5.04
N GLU A 802 22.68 -16.06 5.05
CA GLU A 802 24.03 -15.49 4.98
C GLU A 802 24.90 -15.82 6.19
N TYR A 803 24.32 -16.14 7.36
CA TYR A 803 25.05 -16.60 8.55
C TYR A 803 24.70 -18.04 8.97
N GLY A 804 23.67 -18.64 8.35
CA GLY A 804 23.19 -19.98 8.68
C GLY A 804 22.09 -19.99 9.76
N ARG A 805 21.04 -19.17 9.60
CA ARG A 805 19.80 -19.25 10.39
C ARG A 805 19.23 -20.69 10.31
N SER A 806 18.66 -21.15 11.42
CA SER A 806 18.05 -22.48 11.53
C SER A 806 16.66 -22.35 12.14
N GLN A 807 15.70 -23.08 11.58
CA GLN A 807 14.38 -23.28 12.17
C GLN A 807 14.30 -24.63 12.90
N LYS A 808 15.45 -25.22 13.24
CA LYS A 808 15.62 -26.52 13.91
C LYS A 808 14.88 -27.65 13.19
N GLY A 809 15.02 -27.71 11.87
CA GLY A 809 14.40 -28.74 11.05
C GLY A 809 12.90 -28.55 10.80
N CYS A 810 12.30 -27.44 11.26
CA CYS A 810 10.98 -27.05 10.79
C CYS A 810 11.13 -26.50 9.36
N ASN A 811 10.51 -27.16 8.39
CA ASN A 811 10.52 -26.74 6.98
C ASN A 811 9.23 -26.05 6.53
N ASN A 812 8.32 -25.81 7.48
CA ASN A 812 7.08 -25.06 7.26
C ASN A 812 6.82 -24.12 8.44
N GLY A 813 7.60 -23.05 8.54
CA GLY A 813 7.60 -22.11 9.68
C GLY A 813 6.38 -21.20 9.80
N TRP A 814 5.32 -21.42 9.01
CA TRP A 814 4.23 -20.46 8.76
C TRP A 814 3.53 -19.89 9.99
N CYS A 815 3.50 -20.66 11.08
CA CYS A 815 2.82 -20.31 12.32
C CYS A 815 3.74 -20.05 13.52
N GLN A 816 5.06 -19.96 13.31
CA GLN A 816 6.06 -19.91 14.37
C GLN A 816 6.74 -18.53 14.45
N ASP A 817 6.31 -17.64 15.36
CA ASP A 817 6.92 -16.31 15.51
C ASP A 817 8.39 -16.38 15.96
N ALA A 818 8.65 -16.77 17.21
CA ALA A 818 10.00 -16.71 17.79
C ALA A 818 11.04 -17.63 17.12
N ARG A 819 10.60 -18.73 16.50
CA ARG A 819 11.49 -19.66 15.76
C ARG A 819 12.03 -19.04 14.48
N CYS A 820 11.27 -18.14 13.85
CA CYS A 820 11.66 -17.58 12.56
C CYS A 820 12.55 -16.34 12.69
N TRP A 821 12.68 -15.73 13.88
CA TRP A 821 13.44 -14.49 14.08
C TRP A 821 14.91 -14.58 13.62
N PHE A 822 15.40 -13.47 13.05
CA PHE A 822 16.80 -13.26 12.75
C PHE A 822 17.59 -13.08 14.05
N SER A 823 18.75 -13.74 14.17
CA SER A 823 19.67 -13.54 15.29
C SER A 823 20.82 -12.63 14.87
N TRP A 824 20.75 -11.39 15.33
CA TRP A 824 21.78 -10.38 15.10
C TRP A 824 23.06 -10.67 15.88
N SER A 825 22.96 -11.37 17.01
CA SER A 825 24.13 -11.84 17.75
C SER A 825 24.85 -12.98 17.04
N ASP A 826 24.15 -13.93 16.40
CA ASP A 826 24.77 -14.96 15.57
C ASP A 826 25.40 -14.37 14.30
N ALA A 827 24.69 -13.48 13.61
CA ALA A 827 25.20 -12.79 12.42
C ALA A 827 26.44 -11.90 12.69
N ALA A 828 26.61 -11.44 13.93
CA ALA A 828 27.74 -10.62 14.37
C ALA A 828 28.96 -11.43 14.88
N LYS A 829 28.83 -12.74 15.11
CA LYS A 829 29.97 -13.57 15.56
C LYS A 829 31.03 -13.63 14.48
N GLU A 830 32.28 -13.36 14.84
CA GLU A 830 33.42 -13.37 13.91
C GLU A 830 33.69 -14.79 13.33
N ASP A 831 33.21 -15.83 14.02
CA ASP A 831 33.17 -17.22 13.56
C ASP A 831 32.00 -17.56 12.60
N SER A 832 31.03 -16.67 12.40
CA SER A 832 29.94 -16.82 11.40
C SER A 832 30.44 -16.60 9.96
N LYS A 833 31.63 -17.11 9.65
CA LYS A 833 32.48 -16.83 8.48
C LYS A 833 31.79 -17.02 7.11
N LEU A 834 30.61 -17.65 7.08
CA LEU A 834 29.69 -17.65 5.95
C LEU A 834 29.21 -16.23 5.57
N ASN A 835 28.95 -15.32 6.52
CA ASN A 835 28.49 -13.95 6.20
C ASN A 835 29.57 -13.17 5.43
N ARG A 836 30.83 -13.30 5.86
CA ARG A 836 31.99 -12.79 5.13
C ARG A 836 32.06 -13.39 3.71
N PHE A 837 31.84 -14.70 3.60
CA PHE A 837 31.89 -15.43 2.32
C PHE A 837 30.80 -14.95 1.35
N VAL A 838 29.54 -14.91 1.79
CA VAL A 838 28.38 -14.48 0.98
C VAL A 838 28.51 -13.03 0.53
N ARG A 839 28.92 -12.12 1.43
CA ARG A 839 29.21 -10.71 1.09
C ARG A 839 30.27 -10.59 -0.01
N LEU A 840 31.38 -11.31 0.12
CA LEU A 840 32.47 -11.27 -0.87
C LEU A 840 32.06 -11.93 -2.19
N LEU A 841 31.22 -12.95 -2.14
CA LEU A 841 30.68 -13.64 -3.31
C LEU A 841 29.65 -12.78 -4.08
N ILE A 842 28.80 -12.03 -3.39
CA ILE A 842 27.92 -11.02 -4.00
C ILE A 842 28.76 -9.94 -4.70
N ASN A 843 29.81 -9.44 -4.04
CA ASN A 843 30.73 -8.48 -4.65
C ASN A 843 31.48 -9.07 -5.85
N LEU A 844 31.90 -10.34 -5.79
CA LEU A 844 32.53 -11.04 -6.89
C LEU A 844 31.58 -11.13 -8.10
N ARG A 845 30.31 -11.51 -7.87
CA ARG A 845 29.29 -11.52 -8.94
C ARG A 845 29.14 -10.14 -9.58
N LYS A 846 29.06 -9.07 -8.79
CA LYS A 846 28.97 -7.68 -9.30
C LYS A 846 30.19 -7.28 -10.13
N GLN A 847 31.39 -7.67 -9.68
CA GLN A 847 32.64 -7.44 -10.42
C GLN A 847 32.65 -8.13 -11.80
N TYR A 848 32.06 -9.32 -11.90
CA TYR A 848 31.94 -10.10 -13.14
C TYR A 848 30.52 -10.07 -13.73
N SER A 849 29.82 -8.93 -13.60
CA SER A 849 28.46 -8.74 -14.10
C SER A 849 28.33 -8.96 -15.62
N GLY A 850 29.39 -8.75 -16.40
CA GLY A 850 29.42 -9.11 -17.83
C GLY A 850 29.27 -10.61 -18.13
N ILE A 851 29.63 -11.47 -17.17
CA ILE A 851 29.43 -12.93 -17.24
C ILE A 851 28.07 -13.33 -16.68
N PHE A 852 27.64 -12.77 -15.55
CA PHE A 852 26.49 -13.29 -14.80
C PHE A 852 25.17 -12.51 -15.00
N ASN A 853 25.22 -11.19 -15.19
CA ASN A 853 24.05 -10.32 -15.32
C ASN A 853 23.67 -10.10 -16.81
N ARG A 854 23.57 -11.19 -17.56
CA ARG A 854 23.42 -11.18 -19.01
C ARG A 854 21.99 -11.03 -19.49
N THR A 855 21.82 -10.34 -20.62
CA THR A 855 20.54 -10.31 -21.36
C THR A 855 20.34 -11.54 -22.25
N GLU A 856 21.41 -12.19 -22.70
CA GLU A 856 21.35 -13.38 -23.56
C GLU A 856 22.00 -14.60 -22.89
N PHE A 857 21.47 -15.79 -23.18
CA PHE A 857 22.01 -17.06 -22.70
C PHE A 857 23.48 -17.25 -23.09
N LEU A 858 24.22 -18.01 -22.28
CA LEU A 858 25.59 -18.41 -22.60
C LEU A 858 25.62 -19.31 -23.84
N THR A 859 26.66 -19.16 -24.65
CA THR A 859 26.96 -19.98 -25.84
C THR A 859 28.34 -20.59 -25.72
N ASN A 860 28.72 -21.50 -26.64
CA ASN A 860 30.07 -22.08 -26.70
C ASN A 860 31.21 -21.02 -26.88
N LYS A 861 30.87 -19.75 -27.15
CA LYS A 861 31.83 -18.62 -27.16
C LYS A 861 32.05 -18.01 -25.78
N ASP A 862 31.13 -18.23 -24.84
CA ASP A 862 31.10 -17.65 -23.50
C ASP A 862 31.54 -18.66 -22.42
N ILE A 863 31.23 -19.94 -22.62
CA ILE A 863 31.52 -21.04 -21.69
C ILE A 863 32.13 -22.25 -22.41
N TRP A 864 33.19 -22.82 -21.82
CA TRP A 864 33.82 -24.07 -22.25
C TRP A 864 33.76 -25.12 -21.14
N TRP A 865 33.45 -26.37 -21.48
CA TRP A 865 33.27 -27.45 -20.52
C TRP A 865 34.52 -28.36 -20.50
N ARG A 866 35.02 -28.69 -19.30
CA ARG A 866 36.04 -29.71 -19.07
C ARG A 866 35.42 -30.79 -18.17
N VAL A 867 34.46 -31.52 -18.75
CA VAL A 867 33.49 -32.36 -18.02
C VAL A 867 33.42 -33.75 -18.66
N HIS A 868 33.38 -34.79 -17.83
CA HIS A 868 32.89 -36.10 -18.23
C HIS A 868 31.39 -36.16 -17.90
N TRP A 869 30.53 -36.07 -18.92
CA TRP A 869 29.07 -35.96 -18.72
C TRP A 869 28.46 -37.18 -18.00
N ASP A 870 29.08 -38.35 -18.17
CA ASP A 870 28.72 -39.61 -17.51
C ASP A 870 29.47 -39.84 -16.16
N ASP A 871 30.10 -38.82 -15.56
CA ASP A 871 30.78 -38.98 -14.25
C ASP A 871 29.78 -39.41 -13.16
N PRO A 872 29.99 -40.57 -12.51
CA PRO A 872 29.02 -41.14 -11.56
C PRO A 872 28.97 -40.40 -10.21
N TYR A 873 29.88 -39.44 -9.98
CA TYR A 873 30.08 -38.76 -8.70
C TYR A 873 29.97 -37.24 -8.83
N ASN A 874 29.24 -36.74 -9.84
CA ASN A 874 28.90 -35.32 -10.02
C ASN A 874 30.15 -34.38 -10.00
N TYR A 875 31.16 -34.69 -10.80
CA TYR A 875 32.23 -33.74 -11.10
C TYR A 875 31.90 -32.87 -12.32
N ILE A 876 32.04 -31.55 -12.19
CA ILE A 876 31.90 -30.60 -13.30
C ILE A 876 32.96 -29.49 -13.20
N CYS A 877 33.62 -29.16 -14.32
CA CYS A 877 34.57 -28.06 -14.43
C CYS A 877 34.31 -27.30 -15.74
N TYR A 878 34.35 -25.97 -15.69
CA TYR A 878 34.11 -25.13 -16.86
C TYR A 878 34.83 -23.79 -16.77
N VAL A 879 35.08 -23.16 -17.92
CA VAL A 879 35.70 -21.83 -18.03
C VAL A 879 34.69 -20.85 -18.61
N LEU A 880 34.49 -19.73 -17.92
CA LEU A 880 33.66 -18.60 -18.32
C LEU A 880 34.56 -17.46 -18.82
N HIS A 881 34.21 -16.83 -19.93
CA HIS A 881 34.97 -15.74 -20.54
C HIS A 881 34.27 -14.39 -20.40
N ASP A 882 34.95 -13.41 -19.77
CA ASP A 882 34.49 -12.03 -19.78
C ASP A 882 34.91 -11.33 -21.07
N HIS A 883 33.97 -11.24 -22.02
CA HIS A 883 34.15 -10.51 -23.28
C HIS A 883 34.09 -8.97 -23.12
N HIS A 884 33.68 -8.48 -21.94
CA HIS A 884 33.45 -7.06 -21.65
C HIS A 884 34.54 -6.42 -20.77
N ALA A 885 35.55 -7.18 -20.33
CA ALA A 885 36.67 -6.68 -19.53
C ALA A 885 37.48 -5.58 -20.27
N THR A 886 37.22 -4.32 -19.93
CA THR A 886 37.91 -3.16 -20.50
C THR A 886 39.23 -2.88 -19.76
N GLY A 887 40.31 -2.68 -20.52
CA GLY A 887 41.57 -2.09 -20.03
C GLY A 887 42.64 -3.03 -19.43
N LYS A 888 42.33 -4.30 -19.08
CA LYS A 888 43.34 -5.27 -18.56
C LYS A 888 43.47 -6.59 -19.34
N GLY A 889 42.81 -6.69 -20.50
CA GLY A 889 42.67 -7.96 -21.22
C GLY A 889 41.47 -8.78 -20.73
N TYR A 890 41.24 -9.93 -21.36
CA TYR A 890 40.16 -10.86 -21.06
C TYR A 890 40.40 -11.55 -19.72
N ALA A 891 39.41 -11.54 -18.84
CA ALA A 891 39.40 -12.39 -17.65
C ALA A 891 38.72 -13.73 -17.99
N GLY A 892 39.40 -14.84 -17.68
CA GLY A 892 38.79 -16.17 -17.67
C GLY A 892 38.54 -16.59 -16.22
N LEU A 893 37.33 -17.05 -15.90
CA LEU A 893 37.00 -17.68 -14.63
C LEU A 893 36.83 -19.19 -14.84
N LEU A 894 37.70 -20.00 -14.24
CA LEU A 894 37.46 -21.44 -14.13
C LEU A 894 36.65 -21.70 -12.87
N VAL A 895 35.54 -22.40 -13.00
CA VAL A 895 34.69 -22.84 -11.89
C VAL A 895 34.61 -24.36 -11.95
N ALA A 896 34.82 -25.02 -10.81
CA ALA A 896 34.63 -26.46 -10.71
C ALA A 896 33.91 -26.84 -9.42
N PHE A 897 33.05 -27.87 -9.51
CA PHE A 897 32.40 -28.52 -8.39
C PHE A 897 32.74 -30.00 -8.42
N ASN A 898 33.25 -30.51 -7.29
CA ASN A 898 33.36 -31.92 -6.98
C ASN A 898 32.31 -32.23 -5.92
N ALA A 899 31.11 -32.63 -6.32
CA ALA A 899 30.05 -33.04 -5.39
C ALA A 899 30.15 -34.53 -4.98
N GLY A 900 31.22 -35.20 -5.39
CA GLY A 900 31.53 -36.58 -5.05
C GLY A 900 32.24 -36.73 -3.70
N HIS A 901 32.27 -37.98 -3.22
CA HIS A 901 32.98 -38.39 -2.02
C HIS A 901 34.47 -38.69 -2.26
N GLU A 902 34.94 -38.68 -3.51
CA GLU A 902 36.33 -38.90 -3.89
C GLU A 902 37.11 -37.59 -4.04
N VAL A 903 38.44 -37.66 -3.93
CA VAL A 903 39.35 -36.57 -4.32
C VAL A 903 39.40 -36.51 -5.85
N ARG A 904 39.38 -35.31 -6.44
CA ARG A 904 39.48 -35.09 -7.89
C ARG A 904 40.64 -34.16 -8.22
N SER A 905 41.33 -34.39 -9.35
CA SER A 905 42.26 -33.40 -9.90
C SER A 905 41.52 -32.53 -10.91
N CYS A 906 41.58 -31.22 -10.74
CA CYS A 906 41.18 -30.24 -11.75
C CYS A 906 42.43 -29.83 -12.54
N ASP A 907 42.57 -30.36 -13.75
CA ASP A 907 43.60 -29.94 -14.71
C ASP A 907 43.36 -28.47 -15.14
N LEU A 908 44.43 -27.69 -15.16
CA LEU A 908 44.42 -26.25 -15.44
C LEU A 908 45.06 -25.97 -16.80
N PRO A 909 44.42 -25.17 -17.68
CA PRO A 909 44.97 -24.78 -18.97
C PRO A 909 46.43 -24.32 -18.92
N ALA A 910 47.24 -24.95 -19.76
CA ALA A 910 48.68 -25.12 -19.62
C ALA A 910 49.53 -23.86 -19.88
N ASP A 911 48.92 -22.78 -20.34
CA ASP A 911 49.55 -21.63 -21.00
C ASP A 911 49.72 -20.40 -20.11
N LYS A 912 48.95 -20.26 -19.01
CA LYS A 912 48.90 -19.01 -18.21
C LYS A 912 48.81 -19.23 -16.70
N PRO A 913 49.28 -18.27 -15.86
CA PRO A 913 49.21 -18.39 -14.41
C PRO A 913 47.76 -18.26 -13.91
N TRP A 914 47.30 -19.29 -13.22
CA TRP A 914 46.01 -19.30 -12.54
C TRP A 914 46.12 -18.75 -11.12
N TYR A 915 45.07 -18.09 -10.65
CA TYR A 915 44.97 -17.49 -9.32
C TYR A 915 43.70 -17.98 -8.64
N ARG A 916 43.82 -18.55 -7.45
CA ARG A 916 42.66 -18.98 -6.66
C ARG A 916 41.92 -17.77 -6.10
N ILE A 917 40.61 -17.72 -6.32
CA ILE A 917 39.67 -16.80 -5.68
C ILE A 917 38.89 -17.50 -4.57
N ILE A 918 38.32 -18.68 -4.88
CA ILE A 918 37.50 -19.48 -3.95
C ILE A 918 38.07 -20.88 -3.86
N ASP A 919 38.12 -21.41 -2.64
CA ASP A 919 38.16 -22.85 -2.36
C ASP A 919 37.41 -23.11 -1.06
N THR A 920 36.21 -23.66 -1.22
CA THR A 920 35.26 -23.95 -0.14
C THR A 920 35.78 -24.94 0.91
N ASN A 921 36.82 -25.72 0.60
CA ASN A 921 37.44 -26.65 1.54
C ASN A 921 38.33 -25.94 2.60
N LEU A 922 38.77 -24.71 2.32
CA LEU A 922 39.74 -24.02 3.18
C LEU A 922 39.08 -23.35 4.39
N ALA A 923 39.86 -23.19 5.45
CA ALA A 923 39.46 -22.41 6.61
C ALA A 923 39.44 -20.91 6.25
N PRO A 924 38.38 -20.15 6.62
CA PRO A 924 38.33 -18.71 6.40
C PRO A 924 39.41 -18.00 7.24
N PRO A 925 40.11 -17.00 6.67
CA PRO A 925 39.72 -16.22 5.48
C PRO A 925 40.17 -16.77 4.12
N ASN A 926 40.83 -17.94 4.06
CA ASN A 926 41.36 -18.49 2.80
C ASN A 926 40.28 -19.12 1.89
N ASP A 927 39.03 -19.20 2.35
CA ASP A 927 37.89 -19.76 1.61
C ASP A 927 37.43 -18.88 0.44
N ILE A 928 37.57 -17.56 0.59
CA ILE A 928 37.40 -16.58 -0.49
C ILE A 928 38.31 -15.36 -0.32
N CYS A 929 39.02 -15.00 -1.39
CA CYS A 929 39.88 -13.82 -1.46
C CYS A 929 39.06 -12.51 -1.40
N GLU A 930 39.58 -11.48 -0.72
CA GLU A 930 38.87 -10.22 -0.52
C GLU A 930 39.05 -9.22 -1.69
N ASN A 931 40.15 -9.37 -2.43
CA ASN A 931 40.54 -8.53 -3.56
C ASN A 931 41.63 -9.21 -4.42
N GLU A 932 41.98 -8.63 -5.58
CA GLU A 932 43.00 -9.16 -6.50
C GLU A 932 44.38 -9.39 -5.84
N ALA A 933 44.78 -8.56 -4.88
CA ALA A 933 46.08 -8.68 -4.19
C ALA A 933 46.12 -9.86 -3.20
N SER A 934 44.96 -10.32 -2.72
CA SER A 934 44.84 -11.50 -1.85
C SER A 934 44.71 -12.83 -2.61
N MET A 935 44.70 -12.82 -3.94
CA MET A 935 44.56 -14.03 -4.75
C MET A 935 45.86 -14.86 -4.75
N VAL A 936 45.73 -16.17 -4.51
CA VAL A 936 46.89 -17.06 -4.41
C VAL A 936 47.25 -17.62 -5.79
N LYS A 937 48.45 -17.29 -6.30
CA LYS A 937 48.97 -17.84 -7.56
C LYS A 937 49.20 -19.34 -7.42
N ILE A 938 48.69 -20.12 -8.38
CA ILE A 938 48.87 -21.56 -8.47
C ILE A 938 50.13 -21.85 -9.30
N SER A 939 51.00 -22.72 -8.78
CA SER A 939 52.26 -23.12 -9.43
C SER A 939 52.19 -24.49 -10.12
N SER A 940 51.17 -25.28 -9.81
CA SER A 940 50.89 -26.59 -10.42
C SER A 940 49.96 -26.44 -11.63
N ARG A 941 50.01 -27.41 -12.55
CA ARG A 941 48.95 -27.59 -13.57
C ARG A 941 47.75 -28.37 -13.05
N ASP A 942 47.93 -29.16 -11.99
CA ASP A 942 46.86 -29.88 -11.31
C ASP A 942 46.43 -29.14 -10.03
N TYR A 943 45.13 -28.91 -9.87
CA TYR A 943 44.52 -28.45 -8.62
C TYR A 943 43.74 -29.58 -7.94
N VAL A 944 44.22 -30.05 -6.79
CA VAL A 944 43.58 -31.15 -6.05
C VAL A 944 42.35 -30.65 -5.29
N MET A 945 41.16 -31.04 -5.75
CA MET A 945 39.88 -30.76 -5.11
C MET A 945 39.52 -31.87 -4.11
N GLN A 946 39.18 -31.47 -2.89
CA GLN A 946 38.70 -32.39 -1.86
C GLN A 946 37.26 -32.84 -2.14
N PRO A 947 36.78 -33.92 -1.48
CA PRO A 947 35.38 -34.32 -1.53
C PRO A 947 34.43 -33.17 -1.15
N TYR A 948 33.28 -33.14 -1.83
CA TYR A 948 32.20 -32.17 -1.64
C TYR A 948 32.69 -30.70 -1.68
N SER A 949 33.56 -30.32 -2.62
CA SER A 949 34.14 -28.96 -2.70
C SER A 949 33.92 -28.27 -4.04
N CYS A 950 33.78 -26.95 -3.99
CA CYS A 950 33.84 -26.04 -5.12
C CYS A 950 35.10 -25.14 -5.06
N ILE A 951 35.66 -24.85 -6.24
CA ILE A 951 36.73 -23.86 -6.46
C ILE A 951 36.33 -22.85 -7.54
N VAL A 952 36.85 -21.61 -7.42
CA VAL A 952 36.81 -20.59 -8.48
C VAL A 952 38.20 -20.00 -8.65
N LEU A 953 38.73 -20.06 -9.87
CA LEU A 953 40.06 -19.60 -10.25
C LEU A 953 39.96 -18.54 -11.35
N LYS A 954 40.95 -17.64 -11.43
CA LYS A 954 41.06 -16.58 -12.44
C LYS A 954 42.34 -16.72 -13.26
N THR A 955 42.23 -16.43 -14.55
CA THR A 955 43.38 -16.18 -15.44
C THR A 955 43.21 -14.85 -16.17
N TYR A 956 44.32 -14.31 -16.70
CA TYR A 956 44.36 -13.12 -17.54
C TYR A 956 44.83 -13.50 -18.94
N SER A 957 44.07 -13.13 -19.97
CA SER A 957 44.33 -13.52 -21.36
C SER A 957 44.17 -12.36 -22.35
N ASP A 958 44.84 -12.48 -23.48
CA ASP A 958 44.56 -11.77 -24.71
C ASP A 958 43.53 -12.52 -25.56
N LYS A 959 42.84 -11.80 -26.44
CA LYS A 959 41.68 -12.32 -27.21
C LYS A 959 42.08 -13.38 -28.26
N ALA A 960 43.34 -13.42 -28.69
CA ALA A 960 43.83 -14.32 -29.74
C ALA A 960 44.12 -15.73 -29.18
N SER A 961 44.85 -15.82 -28.07
CA SER A 961 45.16 -17.10 -27.40
C SER A 961 43.90 -17.90 -27.08
N ILE A 962 42.85 -17.23 -26.60
CA ILE A 962 41.55 -17.86 -26.27
C ILE A 962 40.97 -18.57 -27.49
N LYS A 963 40.94 -17.91 -28.65
CA LYS A 963 40.43 -18.53 -29.87
C LYS A 963 41.28 -19.73 -30.30
N GLN A 964 42.59 -19.60 -30.23
CA GLN A 964 43.53 -20.66 -30.62
C GLN A 964 43.46 -21.89 -29.71
N TYR A 965 43.10 -21.72 -28.43
CA TYR A 965 42.84 -22.81 -27.50
C TYR A 965 41.49 -23.48 -27.78
N ALA A 966 40.42 -22.70 -28.02
CA ALA A 966 39.10 -23.23 -28.40
C ALA A 966 39.16 -24.07 -29.68
N ASP A 967 39.82 -23.55 -30.72
CA ASP A 967 40.00 -24.22 -32.02
C ASP A 967 40.89 -25.49 -31.91
N ALA A 968 41.61 -25.69 -30.79
CA ALA A 968 42.51 -26.82 -30.55
C ALA A 968 41.94 -27.90 -29.61
N GLU A 969 41.21 -27.53 -28.55
CA GLU A 969 40.49 -28.49 -27.68
C GLU A 969 39.18 -28.97 -28.34
N TYR A 970 38.52 -28.10 -29.13
CA TYR A 970 37.28 -28.39 -29.86
C TYR A 970 37.49 -28.20 -31.36
N GLY A 971 38.00 -29.25 -32.02
CA GLY A 971 37.93 -29.38 -33.47
C GLY A 971 36.50 -29.15 -33.97
N ALA A 972 36.35 -28.45 -35.10
CA ALA A 972 35.08 -27.87 -35.53
C ALA A 972 33.91 -28.87 -35.51
N ASP A 973 32.79 -28.39 -34.96
CA ASP A 973 31.47 -29.03 -34.86
C ASP A 973 31.21 -29.93 -33.64
N GLN A 974 30.59 -29.35 -32.60
CA GLN A 974 29.48 -30.02 -31.89
C GLN A 974 28.59 -29.01 -31.13
N ASP A 975 27.33 -28.95 -31.57
CA ASP A 975 26.30 -28.07 -31.02
C ASP A 975 25.85 -28.55 -29.62
N LEU A 976 25.83 -27.64 -28.63
CA LEU A 976 25.29 -27.92 -27.29
C LEU A 976 23.83 -28.42 -27.38
N ASN A 977 23.08 -27.95 -28.38
CA ASN A 977 21.73 -28.43 -28.66
C ASN A 977 21.70 -29.90 -29.09
N ALA A 978 22.74 -30.46 -29.72
CA ALA A 978 22.74 -31.85 -30.19
C ALA A 978 22.86 -32.84 -29.02
N HIS A 979 23.75 -32.57 -28.05
CA HIS A 979 23.89 -33.43 -26.87
C HIS A 979 22.72 -33.23 -25.89
N MET A 980 22.24 -31.98 -25.68
CA MET A 980 21.01 -31.74 -24.92
C MET A 980 19.79 -32.41 -25.59
N LYS A 981 19.65 -32.33 -26.92
CA LYS A 981 18.61 -33.10 -27.65
C LYS A 981 18.80 -34.59 -27.51
N ALA A 982 20.02 -35.13 -27.47
CA ALA A 982 20.26 -36.56 -27.29
C ALA A 982 19.85 -37.04 -25.89
N VAL A 983 20.14 -36.26 -24.84
CA VAL A 983 19.70 -36.53 -23.46
C VAL A 983 18.18 -36.42 -23.32
N ILE A 984 17.57 -35.36 -23.87
CA ILE A 984 16.11 -35.18 -23.90
C ILE A 984 15.43 -36.30 -24.70
N THR A 985 15.95 -36.65 -25.88
CA THR A 985 15.43 -37.75 -26.71
C THR A 985 15.60 -39.10 -26.03
N ARG A 986 16.69 -39.34 -25.29
CA ARG A 986 16.85 -40.56 -24.46
C ARG A 986 15.83 -40.64 -23.33
N ARG A 987 15.54 -39.55 -22.62
CA ARG A 987 14.46 -39.53 -21.61
C ARG A 987 13.08 -39.73 -22.24
N MET A 988 12.76 -38.98 -23.30
CA MET A 988 11.48 -39.12 -24.01
C MET A 988 11.27 -40.52 -24.61
N SER A 989 12.32 -41.17 -25.12
CA SER A 989 12.20 -42.56 -25.61
C SER A 989 12.11 -43.61 -24.49
N MET A 990 12.57 -43.33 -23.27
CA MET A 990 12.30 -44.17 -22.10
C MET A 990 10.89 -43.96 -21.53
N GLU A 991 10.30 -42.77 -21.69
CA GLU A 991 8.91 -42.49 -21.27
C GLU A 991 7.86 -42.86 -22.34
N PHE A 992 8.25 -43.06 -23.61
CA PHE A 992 7.34 -43.49 -24.69
C PHE A 992 7.50 -44.94 -25.17
N THR A 993 8.42 -45.74 -24.63
CA THR A 993 8.54 -47.19 -24.96
C THR A 993 7.74 -48.09 -24.03
N SER A 994 6.45 -47.76 -23.83
CA SER A 994 5.45 -48.69 -23.30
C SER A 994 4.10 -48.64 -24.06
N THR A 995 4.13 -48.39 -25.37
CA THR A 995 2.97 -48.66 -26.24
C THR A 995 2.87 -50.15 -26.52
N VAL A 996 1.99 -50.83 -25.78
CA VAL A 996 1.53 -52.18 -26.14
C VAL A 996 0.69 -52.07 -27.42
N GLU A 997 1.13 -52.74 -28.49
CA GLU A 997 0.26 -53.03 -29.64
C GLU A 997 -0.84 -53.99 -29.18
N GLY A 998 -2.08 -53.51 -29.12
CA GLY A 998 -3.23 -54.33 -28.75
C GLY A 998 -3.92 -54.97 -29.96
N PRO A 999 -4.28 -56.27 -29.91
CA PRO A 999 -5.33 -56.81 -30.77
C PRO A 999 -6.73 -56.40 -30.28
N SER A 1000 -7.74 -56.71 -31.09
CA SER A 1000 -9.09 -56.12 -31.06
C SER A 1000 -10.02 -56.53 -29.89
N LEU A 1001 -11.09 -55.74 -29.76
CA LEU A 1001 -11.99 -55.55 -28.63
C LEU A 1001 -12.95 -56.71 -28.21
N GLU A 1002 -12.62 -57.99 -28.42
CA GLU A 1002 -13.58 -59.10 -28.15
C GLU A 1002 -13.18 -60.20 -27.14
N GLU A 1003 -11.94 -60.25 -26.59
CA GLU A 1003 -11.49 -61.36 -25.71
C GLU A 1003 -10.99 -60.97 -24.30
N VAL A 1004 -11.57 -59.96 -23.65
CA VAL A 1004 -11.32 -59.66 -22.21
C VAL A 1004 -12.58 -59.87 -21.35
N GLY A 1005 -13.37 -60.88 -21.71
CA GLY A 1005 -14.45 -61.43 -20.90
C GLY A 1005 -14.12 -62.84 -20.41
N ARG A 1006 -13.78 -62.97 -19.12
CA ARG A 1006 -13.37 -64.22 -18.41
C ARG A 1006 -11.91 -64.69 -18.62
N LYS A 1007 -11.00 -64.21 -17.75
CA LYS A 1007 -10.18 -65.04 -16.84
C LYS A 1007 -9.09 -64.20 -16.16
N GLN A 1008 -9.34 -63.77 -14.92
CA GLN A 1008 -8.38 -63.71 -13.79
C GLN A 1008 -9.00 -63.01 -12.56
N SER A 1009 -10.21 -63.43 -12.20
CA SER A 1009 -10.48 -63.69 -10.79
C SER A 1009 -9.61 -64.88 -10.38
N ASP A 1010 -8.63 -64.69 -9.50
CA ASP A 1010 -8.18 -65.69 -8.48
C ASP A 1010 -6.98 -65.24 -7.62
N GLU A 1011 -6.22 -64.18 -7.96
CA GLU A 1011 -5.04 -63.75 -7.16
C GLU A 1011 -5.16 -62.41 -6.40
N ALA A 1012 -6.32 -61.73 -6.43
CA ALA A 1012 -6.50 -60.43 -5.79
C ALA A 1012 -7.45 -60.41 -4.55
N MET A 1013 -7.70 -61.57 -3.92
CA MET A 1013 -8.44 -61.68 -2.64
C MET A 1013 -7.61 -62.44 -1.59
N GLY A 1014 -6.39 -61.94 -1.34
CA GLY A 1014 -5.35 -62.67 -0.64
C GLY A 1014 -4.55 -61.92 0.44
N ARG A 1015 -5.04 -60.78 0.98
CA ARG A 1015 -4.48 -60.22 2.23
C ARG A 1015 -5.34 -59.21 3.01
N VAL A 1016 -6.67 -59.31 2.93
CA VAL A 1016 -7.60 -58.67 3.91
C VAL A 1016 -8.40 -59.76 4.64
N ALA A 1017 -7.71 -60.59 5.44
CA ALA A 1017 -8.30 -61.36 6.56
C ALA A 1017 -7.26 -62.23 7.29
N SER A 1018 -6.66 -61.71 8.37
CA SER A 1018 -6.17 -62.51 9.50
C SER A 1018 -6.09 -61.62 10.75
N MET A 1019 -6.91 -61.74 11.78
CA MET A 1019 -7.98 -62.71 12.04
C MET A 1019 -9.15 -62.04 12.76
N VAL A 1020 -10.37 -62.25 12.26
CA VAL A 1020 -11.52 -62.41 13.16
C VAL A 1020 -11.43 -63.82 13.74
N ARG A 1021 -11.44 -63.97 15.07
CA ARG A 1021 -11.72 -65.25 15.74
C ARG A 1021 -13.06 -65.15 16.46
N MET A 1022 -13.86 -66.19 16.29
CA MET A 1022 -15.21 -66.42 16.86
C MET A 1022 -16.28 -65.48 16.28
N ARG A 1023 -17.16 -65.96 15.38
CA ARG A 1023 -18.39 -66.74 15.67
C ARG A 1023 -19.27 -66.09 16.74
N SER A 1024 -20.44 -65.55 16.35
CA SER A 1024 -21.74 -66.16 16.70
C SER A 1024 -22.96 -65.40 16.12
N LEU A 1025 -23.81 -66.14 15.38
CA LEU A 1025 -25.29 -66.01 15.25
C LEU A 1025 -25.98 -64.72 14.74
N MET A 1026 -26.66 -64.91 13.58
CA MET A 1026 -28.03 -64.46 13.24
C MET A 1026 -28.32 -62.95 13.04
N SER A 1027 -29.18 -62.50 12.11
CA SER A 1027 -30.00 -63.19 11.07
C SER A 1027 -30.68 -62.18 10.12
N GLY A 1028 -30.94 -62.58 8.86
CA GLY A 1028 -31.97 -62.00 7.97
C GLY A 1028 -31.44 -60.96 6.98
N GLN A 1029 -31.16 -61.31 5.72
CA GLN A 1029 -32.11 -61.41 4.59
C GLN A 1029 -32.91 -60.11 4.35
N ALA A 1030 -32.68 -59.32 3.28
CA ALA A 1030 -32.92 -59.59 1.84
C ALA A 1030 -34.19 -58.82 1.37
N LEU A 1031 -34.40 -58.34 0.13
CA LEU A 1031 -33.70 -58.47 -1.16
C LEU A 1031 -33.72 -57.12 -1.95
N LEU A 1032 -32.77 -56.99 -2.90
CA LEU A 1032 -32.87 -56.43 -4.28
C LEU A 1032 -33.63 -55.12 -4.60
N GLY A 1033 -33.11 -54.35 -5.58
CA GLY A 1033 -33.92 -53.30 -6.20
C GLY A 1033 -33.54 -52.66 -7.54
N PHE A 1034 -32.26 -52.58 -7.96
CA PHE A 1034 -31.77 -52.20 -9.31
C PHE A 1034 -32.22 -50.89 -10.01
N SER A 1035 -31.23 -50.20 -10.61
CA SER A 1035 -31.32 -49.35 -11.82
C SER A 1035 -32.00 -47.97 -11.66
N VAL A 1036 -31.59 -46.90 -12.36
CA VAL A 1036 -30.63 -46.74 -13.48
C VAL A 1036 -29.48 -45.83 -13.06
#